data_AF-A0A1Q5Q7H7-F1
#
_entry.id   AF-A0A1Q5Q7H7-F1
#
_cell.length_a   1.000
_cell.length_b   1.000
_cell.length_c   1.000
_cell.angle_alpha   90.00
_cell.angle_beta   90.00
_cell.angle_gamma   90.00
#
_symmetry.space_group_name_H-M   'P 1'
#
loop_
_entity.id
_entity.type
_entity.pdbx_description
1 polymer ?
#
loop_
_entity_poly.entity_id
_entity_poly.type
_entity_poly.pdbx_seq_one_letter_code
_entity_poly.pdbx_strand_id
1 'polypeptide(L)'
;MACFSAMQLARSSDRGPFAARTECSVGTLPLCVRVTSSHIVCGHKCPSAEIITLDEDDDVLVWGEKRSEKGVEARALRGIQVNTKSKTRSARPALAKTVHGRSGSESKSSAITGTLPYPHLGSFRASSSTATICSCDPEPGRSEVILARPFRQASVTMNPAAQVAATTTNIPPQRPSSPGPFHSDFIRQQVAKQQLSNYHSTSLKMITQSVNRTALHPGGVQPGKSHTELEEELHETAHIDYDRVAIVANPSVAALYEDALVYETGTAITSSGALTAYSGAKTGRSPSDKRIVKEPTSENNVWWGPVNKPMSTEVWRINRERAVDYLNTRNRIYVVDGFAGWDERYRINVRVVCARAYHALFMRNMLIRPSAKELEHFHPDYVIYNAGSFPANRFTEGMTSATSVAINFAEKEMVILGTEYAGEMKKGVFTVLFYEMPIKHNVLTLHSSANEGENGDVTVFFGLSGTGKTTLSADPKRALIGDDEHCWTDKGVFNIEGGCYAKCIGLSAEKEPDIFNAIKFGSVLENVVFDPATRVVDYEDTTLTENTRCAYPIEYIDNAKIPCLTEKHPTNIILLTCDARGVLPPISKLTTEQTMFHFISGYTSKMAGTEDGVTEPQATFSSCFAQPFLALHPMRYAQMLADKISEHKANAWLLNTGWVGAGATTGGKRCPLKYTRAILDAIHSGELAKAEYEVYPVFNLHVPKACPGVPSELLNPETSWTATTAFSDEVNKLAKLFNENFNKYADQATKEVIAAGPVVL
;
A
#
# COMPACT_ATOMS: atom_id res chain seq x y z
N MET A 1 35.60 -54.51 16.50
CA MET A 1 35.93 -55.22 15.25
C MET A 1 36.46 -54.15 14.30
N ALA A 2 37.75 -54.07 13.95
CA ALA A 2 38.55 -55.02 13.15
C ALA A 2 38.14 -54.98 11.66
N CYS A 3 38.98 -54.72 10.64
CA CYS A 3 40.43 -54.37 10.53
C CYS A 3 40.62 -53.21 9.51
N PHE A 4 41.68 -52.38 9.43
CA PHE A 4 43.15 -52.54 9.50
C PHE A 4 43.84 -52.95 8.17
N SER A 5 44.30 -51.96 7.39
CA SER A 5 45.52 -51.93 6.52
C SER A 5 45.56 -50.54 5.83
N ALA A 6 46.59 -49.69 5.85
CA ALA A 6 48.06 -49.82 5.96
C ALA A 6 48.79 -50.10 4.63
N MET A 7 49.33 -49.04 4.01
CA MET A 7 50.56 -49.12 3.20
C MET A 7 51.31 -47.78 3.22
N GLN A 8 52.63 -47.82 3.10
CA GLN A 8 53.55 -46.73 3.42
C GLN A 8 54.82 -46.84 2.56
N LEU A 9 55.18 -45.79 1.81
CA LEU A 9 56.43 -45.67 1.04
C LEU A 9 56.59 -44.23 0.48
N ALA A 10 57.80 -43.85 0.08
CA ALA A 10 58.69 -43.00 0.88
C ALA A 10 59.84 -42.44 0.01
N ARG A 11 60.43 -41.29 0.41
CA ARG A 11 61.59 -40.60 -0.26
C ARG A 11 61.22 -39.98 -1.64
N SER A 12 61.95 -39.02 -2.22
CA SER A 12 63.27 -38.45 -1.90
C SER A 12 63.42 -36.95 -2.25
N SER A 13 63.80 -36.15 -1.25
CA SER A 13 64.84 -35.09 -1.24
C SER A 13 65.38 -34.42 -2.53
N ASP A 14 65.48 -33.08 -2.44
CA ASP A 14 66.70 -32.23 -2.60
C ASP A 14 66.93 -31.31 -3.83
N ARG A 15 67.52 -30.12 -3.55
CA ARG A 15 68.03 -29.05 -4.47
C ARG A 15 66.98 -28.28 -5.30
N GLY A 16 67.07 -26.98 -5.59
CA GLY A 16 68.06 -25.91 -5.31
C GLY A 16 67.70 -24.65 -6.15
N PRO A 17 68.18 -23.43 -5.84
CA PRO A 17 67.62 -22.19 -6.40
C PRO A 17 68.40 -21.56 -7.57
N PHE A 18 67.74 -20.70 -8.36
CA PHE A 18 68.36 -19.70 -9.26
C PHE A 18 67.50 -18.42 -9.33
N ALA A 19 68.07 -17.30 -9.81
CA ALA A 19 67.50 -15.95 -9.71
C ALA A 19 67.85 -15.05 -10.92
N ALA A 20 67.37 -13.79 -10.90
CA ALA A 20 67.59 -12.70 -11.88
C ALA A 20 66.72 -12.80 -13.18
N ARG A 21 66.35 -11.71 -13.89
CA ARG A 21 66.60 -10.25 -13.68
C ARG A 21 65.50 -9.37 -14.35
N THR A 22 65.82 -8.07 -14.48
CA THR A 22 65.13 -6.91 -15.11
C THR A 22 64.49 -7.16 -16.51
N GLU A 23 63.68 -6.27 -17.11
CA GLU A 23 63.84 -4.80 -17.26
C GLU A 23 62.56 -4.05 -17.74
N CYS A 24 62.62 -2.71 -17.82
CA CYS A 24 61.56 -1.83 -18.34
C CYS A 24 61.91 -1.27 -19.73
N SER A 25 60.91 -0.91 -20.55
CA SER A 25 61.05 0.10 -21.62
C SER A 25 59.70 0.67 -22.09
N VAL A 26 59.74 1.85 -22.74
CA VAL A 26 58.61 2.63 -23.25
C VAL A 26 58.84 2.93 -24.74
N GLY A 27 57.79 3.06 -25.56
CA GLY A 27 57.89 3.41 -26.99
C GLY A 27 56.59 4.00 -27.57
N THR A 28 56.69 4.78 -28.66
CA THR A 28 55.67 5.78 -29.05
C THR A 28 55.44 5.92 -30.57
N LEU A 29 54.17 6.21 -30.94
CA LEU A 29 53.72 6.93 -32.17
C LEU A 29 53.96 6.22 -33.54
N PRO A 30 53.52 6.79 -34.70
CA PRO A 30 52.14 7.12 -35.11
C PRO A 30 51.82 6.72 -36.59
N LEU A 31 50.59 6.96 -37.12
CA LEU A 31 50.37 7.57 -38.48
C LEU A 31 48.91 7.95 -38.88
N CYS A 32 48.85 8.73 -39.97
CA CYS A 32 47.77 9.53 -40.57
C CYS A 32 46.49 8.87 -41.14
N VAL A 33 45.35 9.55 -40.90
CA VAL A 33 44.42 10.20 -41.88
C VAL A 33 44.31 9.65 -43.32
N ARG A 34 43.05 9.38 -43.75
CA ARG A 34 42.55 9.78 -45.10
C ARG A 34 41.02 9.91 -45.14
N VAL A 35 40.52 10.80 -46.01
CA VAL A 35 39.09 11.08 -46.28
C VAL A 35 38.85 11.01 -47.79
N THR A 36 37.67 10.54 -48.21
CA THR A 36 37.16 10.62 -49.60
C THR A 36 35.67 10.97 -49.58
N SER A 37 35.17 11.65 -50.63
CA SER A 37 33.85 12.30 -50.63
C SER A 37 33.14 12.31 -51.99
N SER A 38 31.84 12.01 -52.00
CA SER A 38 30.89 12.24 -53.10
C SER A 38 29.44 12.09 -52.57
N HIS A 39 28.66 13.16 -52.33
CA HIS A 39 27.97 14.05 -53.28
C HIS A 39 26.84 13.42 -54.12
N ILE A 40 25.60 13.51 -53.61
CA ILE A 40 24.34 13.67 -54.38
C ILE A 40 23.46 14.70 -53.63
N VAL A 41 22.67 15.50 -54.35
CA VAL A 41 21.94 16.73 -53.91
C VAL A 41 20.63 16.80 -54.72
N CYS A 42 19.44 17.27 -54.27
CA CYS A 42 18.96 18.03 -53.10
C CYS A 42 17.61 17.42 -52.60
N GLY A 43 16.83 17.95 -51.63
CA GLY A 43 16.95 19.16 -50.82
C GLY A 43 15.63 19.63 -50.18
N HIS A 44 15.68 20.76 -49.45
CA HIS A 44 14.56 21.51 -48.83
C HIS A 44 13.82 20.82 -47.64
N LYS A 45 13.44 21.51 -46.56
CA LYS A 45 13.82 22.85 -46.03
C LYS A 45 13.35 22.97 -44.57
N CYS A 46 14.21 23.38 -43.63
CA CYS A 46 13.81 23.85 -42.29
C CYS A 46 14.73 24.99 -41.83
N PRO A 47 14.19 26.11 -41.31
CA PRO A 47 14.92 27.09 -40.50
C PRO A 47 14.91 26.67 -39.02
N SER A 48 15.76 27.20 -38.12
CA SER A 48 16.99 27.97 -38.29
C SER A 48 17.72 27.99 -36.95
N ALA A 49 19.03 27.73 -36.94
CA ALA A 49 19.88 27.91 -35.77
C ALA A 49 21.22 28.54 -36.22
N GLU A 50 21.59 29.65 -35.61
CA GLU A 50 22.90 30.29 -35.78
C GLU A 50 23.66 30.31 -34.45
N ILE A 51 24.99 30.35 -34.54
CA ILE A 51 25.93 30.10 -33.44
C ILE A 51 26.98 31.20 -33.45
N ILE A 52 27.18 31.85 -32.31
CA ILE A 52 28.38 32.62 -31.92
C ILE A 52 28.49 32.38 -30.40
N THR A 53 29.44 31.62 -29.82
CA THR A 53 30.88 31.89 -29.60
C THR A 53 31.16 33.28 -28.97
N LEU A 54 32.14 33.49 -28.09
CA LEU A 54 33.14 32.64 -27.43
C LEU A 54 33.57 33.37 -26.13
N ASP A 55 34.18 32.66 -25.17
CA ASP A 55 35.49 32.99 -24.56
C ASP A 55 35.68 32.27 -23.21
N GLU A 56 36.95 32.00 -22.89
CA GLU A 56 37.44 31.34 -21.67
C GLU A 56 38.18 32.38 -20.79
N ASP A 57 38.15 32.24 -19.47
CA ASP A 57 39.21 32.74 -18.58
C ASP A 57 39.15 32.04 -17.21
N ASP A 58 40.25 32.09 -16.47
CA ASP A 58 40.67 31.07 -15.47
C ASP A 58 40.39 31.39 -13.97
N ASP A 59 40.90 30.50 -13.11
CA ASP A 59 41.23 30.68 -11.67
C ASP A 59 40.14 30.64 -10.58
N VAL A 60 39.90 29.40 -10.12
CA VAL A 60 40.04 28.94 -8.72
C VAL A 60 40.43 30.01 -7.66
N LEU A 61 39.63 30.15 -6.59
CA LEU A 61 40.18 30.10 -5.21
C LEU A 61 39.13 29.89 -4.10
N VAL A 62 39.59 29.30 -3.00
CA VAL A 62 38.86 29.03 -1.75
C VAL A 62 38.79 30.28 -0.89
N TRP A 63 37.64 30.52 -0.23
CA TRP A 63 37.58 31.35 0.99
C TRP A 63 36.68 30.75 2.05
N GLY A 64 37.05 30.95 3.31
CA GLY A 64 36.27 30.54 4.47
C GLY A 64 36.40 31.50 5.64
N GLU A 65 35.31 31.54 6.42
CA GLU A 65 35.21 32.00 7.80
C GLU A 65 35.30 33.52 8.16
N LYS A 66 34.66 33.80 9.31
CA LYS A 66 34.78 34.98 10.22
C LYS A 66 34.16 36.33 9.84
N ARG A 67 32.97 36.54 10.44
CA ARG A 67 32.57 37.66 11.32
C ARG A 67 33.38 38.98 11.24
N SER A 68 32.63 40.08 11.17
CA SER A 68 32.94 41.32 11.91
C SER A 68 31.71 41.80 12.70
N GLU A 69 31.95 42.48 13.82
CA GLU A 69 30.93 43.09 14.70
C GLU A 69 31.28 44.57 14.96
N LYS A 70 30.30 45.29 15.54
CA LYS A 70 30.31 46.67 16.11
C LYS A 70 29.68 47.73 15.18
N GLY A 71 28.83 48.63 15.70
CA GLY A 71 28.30 48.76 17.07
C GLY A 71 27.74 50.16 17.35
N VAL A 72 27.42 50.46 18.63
CA VAL A 72 26.96 51.77 19.16
C VAL A 72 25.49 52.11 18.79
N GLU A 73 24.56 52.45 19.69
CA GLU A 73 24.54 52.50 21.17
C GLU A 73 23.12 52.26 21.74
N ALA A 74 22.95 52.22 23.06
CA ALA A 74 21.65 51.95 23.71
C ALA A 74 21.35 52.79 24.97
N ARG A 75 20.12 53.32 25.05
CA ARG A 75 19.40 53.78 26.27
C ARG A 75 17.88 53.55 26.03
N ALA A 76 17.02 52.96 26.87
CA ALA A 76 16.92 52.66 28.30
C ALA A 76 15.83 53.49 29.02
N LEU A 77 15.05 52.79 29.87
CA LEU A 77 14.09 53.26 30.91
C LEU A 77 12.61 53.52 30.56
N ARG A 78 11.76 52.64 31.15
CA ARG A 78 10.47 52.88 31.84
C ARG A 78 9.30 53.56 31.10
N GLY A 79 8.17 52.86 31.03
CA GLY A 79 6.86 53.42 30.62
C GLY A 79 6.05 54.01 31.79
N ILE A 80 4.84 54.48 31.48
CA ILE A 80 3.86 55.06 32.43
C ILE A 80 2.42 54.84 31.90
N GLN A 81 1.46 54.60 32.80
CA GLN A 81 0.02 54.76 32.52
C GLN A 81 -0.42 56.18 32.93
N VAL A 82 -1.25 56.88 32.14
CA VAL A 82 -2.13 57.94 32.68
C VAL A 82 -3.52 57.84 32.08
N ASN A 83 -4.52 57.99 32.95
CA ASN A 83 -5.93 57.70 32.78
C ASN A 83 -6.79 58.98 32.60
N THR A 84 -8.05 58.74 32.21
CA THR A 84 -9.31 59.49 32.43
C THR A 84 -9.84 60.27 31.21
N LYS A 85 -11.13 60.19 30.83
CA LYS A 85 -12.40 60.48 31.55
C LYS A 85 -13.61 59.87 30.76
N SER A 86 -14.85 59.66 31.25
CA SER A 86 -15.49 59.84 32.57
C SER A 86 -16.90 59.20 32.66
N LYS A 87 -17.40 58.95 33.91
CA LYS A 87 -18.82 58.79 34.35
C LYS A 87 -19.58 57.50 33.87
N THR A 88 -20.44 56.82 34.65
CA THR A 88 -20.87 56.92 36.08
C THR A 88 -21.54 55.63 36.59
N ARG A 89 -21.40 55.31 37.90
CA ARG A 89 -22.25 54.49 38.83
C ARG A 89 -22.87 53.15 38.34
N SER A 90 -22.61 51.95 38.91
CA SER A 90 -22.79 51.42 40.30
C SER A 90 -24.26 51.23 40.73
N ALA A 91 -24.70 50.15 41.40
CA ALA A 91 -23.96 49.17 42.25
C ALA A 91 -24.64 47.76 42.39
N ARG A 92 -23.98 46.85 43.14
CA ARG A 92 -24.50 45.60 43.77
C ARG A 92 -25.01 45.91 45.23
N PRO A 93 -25.20 45.00 46.23
CA PRO A 93 -25.15 43.51 46.31
C PRO A 93 -26.24 42.84 47.21
N ALA A 94 -26.11 41.52 47.49
CA ALA A 94 -26.12 40.87 48.84
C ALA A 94 -26.84 39.50 48.93
N LEU A 95 -26.55 38.74 50.00
CA LEU A 95 -27.10 37.43 50.39
C LEU A 95 -28.13 37.60 51.54
N ALA A 96 -29.09 36.67 51.73
CA ALA A 96 -29.45 36.11 53.06
C ALA A 96 -30.60 35.06 53.10
N LYS A 97 -30.39 34.04 53.95
CA LYS A 97 -31.30 33.39 54.95
C LYS A 97 -32.78 33.02 54.65
N THR A 98 -33.02 31.70 54.67
CA THR A 98 -33.89 30.93 55.61
C THR A 98 -35.14 31.50 56.34
N VAL A 99 -36.18 30.63 56.39
CA VAL A 99 -37.19 30.38 57.47
C VAL A 99 -38.54 31.17 57.52
N HIS A 100 -39.64 30.40 57.35
CA HIS A 100 -41.07 30.58 57.78
C HIS A 100 -41.88 31.83 57.34
N GLY A 101 -43.22 31.79 57.21
CA GLY A 101 -44.15 30.65 57.15
C GLY A 101 -45.65 30.97 57.46
N ARG A 102 -46.53 30.03 57.07
CA ARG A 102 -47.97 29.81 57.45
C ARG A 102 -49.14 30.56 56.76
N SER A 103 -50.25 29.79 56.69
CA SER A 103 -51.67 30.10 56.38
C SER A 103 -52.03 30.37 54.91
N GLY A 104 -53.09 29.80 54.33
CA GLY A 104 -54.00 28.69 54.70
C GLY A 104 -54.80 28.30 53.44
N SER A 105 -55.27 27.07 53.18
CA SER A 105 -56.17 26.24 54.00
C SER A 105 -56.16 24.73 53.61
N GLU A 106 -56.62 23.91 54.55
CA GLU A 106 -57.52 22.74 54.49
C GLU A 106 -57.75 21.89 53.19
N SER A 107 -57.99 20.57 53.28
CA SER A 107 -57.73 19.57 54.34
C SER A 107 -57.95 18.11 53.86
N LYS A 108 -57.23 17.14 54.47
CA LYS A 108 -57.62 15.72 54.74
C LYS A 108 -57.87 14.77 53.51
N SER A 109 -57.71 13.44 53.61
CA SER A 109 -57.03 12.57 54.60
C SER A 109 -56.85 11.12 54.08
N SER A 110 -56.09 10.30 54.83
CA SER A 110 -56.06 8.82 54.89
C SER A 110 -57.26 8.05 54.29
N ALA A 111 -57.12 6.97 53.51
CA ALA A 111 -56.28 5.74 53.61
C ALA A 111 -56.90 4.57 54.41
N ILE A 112 -56.62 3.34 53.92
CA ILE A 112 -56.92 2.00 54.49
C ILE A 112 -58.40 1.53 54.44
N THR A 113 -58.71 0.61 53.51
CA THR A 113 -59.27 -0.74 53.77
C THR A 113 -59.42 -1.50 52.42
N GLY A 114 -59.25 -2.83 52.42
CA GLY A 114 -59.29 -3.62 51.17
C GLY A 114 -58.58 -4.96 51.24
N THR A 115 -59.09 -5.90 52.03
CA THR A 115 -58.53 -7.25 52.22
C THR A 115 -58.85 -8.23 51.07
N LEU A 116 -57.91 -9.16 50.82
CA LEU A 116 -58.06 -10.61 50.52
C LEU A 116 -59.43 -11.14 50.00
N PRO A 117 -59.44 -12.10 49.02
CA PRO A 117 -58.78 -13.40 49.23
C PRO A 117 -58.19 -14.18 48.03
N TYR A 118 -57.14 -14.95 48.32
CA TYR A 118 -56.94 -16.33 47.81
C TYR A 118 -57.75 -17.29 48.74
N PRO A 119 -58.19 -18.52 48.35
CA PRO A 119 -57.31 -19.54 47.76
C PRO A 119 -57.98 -20.61 46.86
N HIS A 120 -57.27 -21.74 46.69
CA HIS A 120 -57.67 -23.05 46.13
C HIS A 120 -57.70 -23.23 44.60
N LEU A 121 -57.66 -24.44 44.03
CA LEU A 121 -56.97 -25.75 44.28
C LEU A 121 -57.59 -26.72 43.25
N GLY A 122 -56.83 -27.49 42.47
CA GLY A 122 -57.42 -28.54 41.63
C GLY A 122 -56.57 -29.02 40.46
N SER A 123 -56.41 -30.35 40.33
CA SER A 123 -55.58 -30.99 39.32
C SER A 123 -56.30 -32.16 38.61
N PHE A 124 -56.35 -32.12 37.28
CA PHE A 124 -56.63 -33.25 36.36
C PHE A 124 -55.93 -32.92 35.03
N ARG A 125 -55.05 -33.71 34.38
CA ARG A 125 -54.55 -35.11 34.47
C ARG A 125 -55.30 -36.16 33.64
N ALA A 126 -54.57 -36.73 32.66
CA ALA A 126 -54.91 -37.86 31.76
C ALA A 126 -56.05 -37.58 30.74
N SER A 127 -56.16 -38.21 29.58
CA SER A 127 -55.36 -39.26 28.88
C SER A 127 -55.57 -39.07 27.35
N SER A 128 -54.80 -39.62 26.39
CA SER A 128 -53.64 -40.53 26.33
C SER A 128 -52.92 -40.29 24.96
N SER A 129 -52.08 -41.11 24.31
CA SER A 129 -51.63 -42.51 24.47
C SER A 129 -50.34 -42.81 23.68
N THR A 130 -49.51 -43.69 24.26
CA THR A 130 -48.59 -44.69 23.63
C THR A 130 -47.42 -44.25 22.70
N ALA A 131 -46.18 -44.74 22.86
CA ALA A 131 -45.60 -45.57 23.94
C ALA A 131 -44.04 -45.64 23.88
N THR A 132 -43.41 -46.14 24.97
CA THR A 132 -42.10 -46.85 25.03
C THR A 132 -40.83 -46.04 24.66
N ILE A 133 -39.95 -45.58 25.57
CA ILE A 133 -39.05 -46.28 26.55
C ILE A 133 -37.92 -47.09 25.90
N CYS A 134 -36.65 -46.61 25.97
CA CYS A 134 -35.58 -47.19 26.82
C CYS A 134 -34.26 -46.37 26.71
N SER A 135 -33.16 -46.88 27.30
CA SER A 135 -31.86 -46.21 27.52
C SER A 135 -30.64 -47.01 27.06
N CYS A 136 -29.44 -46.42 27.23
CA CYS A 136 -28.08 -47.02 27.31
C CYS A 136 -27.16 -47.00 26.06
N ASP A 137 -25.94 -46.50 26.28
CA ASP A 137 -24.66 -46.86 25.63
C ASP A 137 -24.30 -48.35 25.90
N PRO A 138 -23.39 -49.05 25.14
CA PRO A 138 -22.07 -48.57 24.68
C PRO A 138 -21.53 -49.13 23.32
N GLU A 139 -20.23 -48.95 23.05
CA GLU A 139 -19.49 -49.54 21.90
C GLU A 139 -19.51 -51.08 21.84
N PRO A 140 -19.25 -51.69 20.66
CA PRO A 140 -17.88 -52.17 20.38
C PRO A 140 -17.42 -52.03 18.90
N GLY A 141 -16.11 -52.15 18.64
CA GLY A 141 -15.51 -51.95 17.30
C GLY A 141 -14.97 -53.21 16.56
N ARG A 142 -14.07 -52.95 15.59
CA ARG A 142 -13.18 -53.85 14.80
C ARG A 142 -13.68 -54.58 13.52
N SER A 143 -13.28 -53.98 12.39
CA SER A 143 -12.50 -54.58 11.25
C SER A 143 -13.12 -55.55 10.20
N GLU A 144 -12.50 -55.52 9.00
CA GLU A 144 -12.58 -56.47 7.84
C GLU A 144 -13.83 -56.41 6.91
N VAL A 145 -13.79 -56.68 5.57
CA VAL A 145 -12.74 -56.55 4.52
C VAL A 145 -13.33 -56.68 3.08
N ILE A 146 -12.67 -56.13 2.02
CA ILE A 146 -12.67 -56.57 0.58
C ILE A 146 -13.71 -56.11 -0.51
N LEU A 147 -13.18 -55.94 -1.76
CA LEU A 147 -13.74 -55.97 -3.16
C LEU A 147 -14.79 -54.97 -3.77
N ALA A 148 -14.26 -53.99 -4.53
CA ALA A 148 -14.25 -53.87 -6.03
C ALA A 148 -15.48 -53.62 -6.97
N ARG A 149 -15.23 -52.72 -7.96
CA ARG A 149 -15.82 -52.59 -9.35
C ARG A 149 -17.27 -52.08 -9.52
N PRO A 150 -17.69 -51.64 -10.74
CA PRO A 150 -17.00 -50.86 -11.80
C PRO A 150 -17.87 -49.72 -12.41
N PHE A 151 -17.36 -48.97 -13.41
CA PHE A 151 -18.13 -48.00 -14.22
C PHE A 151 -18.20 -48.37 -15.73
N ARG A 152 -19.24 -47.86 -16.41
CA ARG A 152 -19.57 -47.87 -17.87
C ARG A 152 -20.30 -46.54 -18.17
N GLN A 153 -20.49 -46.02 -19.39
CA GLN A 153 -20.31 -46.44 -20.80
C GLN A 153 -20.02 -45.16 -21.65
N ALA A 154 -19.21 -45.18 -22.73
CA ALA A 154 -19.60 -45.18 -24.17
C ALA A 154 -20.44 -43.96 -24.67
N SER A 155 -20.39 -43.42 -25.91
CA SER A 155 -19.62 -43.64 -27.18
C SER A 155 -19.92 -42.46 -28.16
N VAL A 156 -19.29 -42.19 -29.33
CA VAL A 156 -19.47 -42.84 -30.68
C VAL A 156 -18.50 -42.20 -31.74
N THR A 157 -18.25 -42.93 -32.85
CA THR A 157 -17.42 -42.81 -34.08
C THR A 157 -17.79 -41.70 -35.14
N MET A 158 -17.11 -41.42 -36.29
CA MET A 158 -15.75 -41.63 -36.90
C MET A 158 -15.59 -40.96 -38.31
N ASN A 159 -14.36 -40.50 -38.67
CA ASN A 159 -13.59 -40.57 -39.98
C ASN A 159 -14.24 -40.22 -41.36
N PRO A 160 -13.54 -40.29 -42.53
CA PRO A 160 -12.11 -40.56 -42.89
C PRO A 160 -11.40 -39.37 -43.65
N ALA A 161 -10.15 -39.40 -44.16
CA ALA A 161 -9.06 -40.40 -44.36
C ALA A 161 -7.67 -39.76 -43.98
N ALA A 162 -6.44 -40.12 -44.38
CA ALA A 162 -5.75 -41.07 -45.31
C ALA A 162 -4.40 -41.51 -44.63
N GLN A 163 -3.51 -42.44 -45.04
CA GLN A 163 -2.92 -42.97 -46.31
C GLN A 163 -1.87 -42.03 -46.99
N VAL A 164 -0.60 -42.41 -47.26
CA VAL A 164 0.11 -43.74 -47.28
C VAL A 164 1.62 -43.62 -46.92
N ALA A 165 2.26 -44.69 -46.39
CA ALA A 165 3.71 -45.04 -46.41
C ALA A 165 4.74 -44.18 -45.61
N ALA A 166 5.86 -44.72 -45.09
CA ALA A 166 6.29 -46.11 -44.87
C ALA A 166 7.38 -46.24 -43.77
N THR A 167 7.60 -47.48 -43.32
CA THR A 167 8.49 -47.98 -42.24
C THR A 167 10.00 -47.69 -42.37
N THR A 168 10.69 -47.53 -41.21
CA THR A 168 11.79 -48.45 -40.81
C THR A 168 12.11 -48.44 -39.30
N THR A 169 12.69 -49.57 -38.87
CA THR A 169 13.15 -50.03 -37.55
C THR A 169 13.92 -49.06 -36.63
N ASN A 170 13.66 -49.15 -35.31
CA ASN A 170 14.48 -48.56 -34.24
C ASN A 170 15.90 -49.14 -34.18
N ILE A 171 16.90 -48.28 -33.95
CA ILE A 171 18.27 -48.63 -33.52
C ILE A 171 18.60 -47.76 -32.29
N PRO A 172 19.09 -48.31 -31.16
CA PRO A 172 19.45 -47.51 -29.99
C PRO A 172 20.77 -46.73 -30.23
N PRO A 173 20.84 -45.43 -29.88
CA PRO A 173 22.06 -44.64 -30.04
C PRO A 173 23.17 -45.06 -29.07
N GLN A 174 24.43 -44.94 -29.52
CA GLN A 174 25.61 -45.29 -28.74
C GLN A 174 25.93 -44.24 -27.65
N ARG A 175 26.65 -44.67 -26.60
CA ARG A 175 27.21 -43.76 -25.58
C ARG A 175 28.45 -43.02 -26.13
N PRO A 176 28.59 -41.70 -25.89
CA PRO A 176 29.88 -41.02 -26.05
C PRO A 176 30.93 -41.54 -25.06
N SER A 177 32.20 -41.42 -25.42
CA SER A 177 33.36 -41.79 -24.59
C SER A 177 33.77 -40.67 -23.63
N SER A 178 34.37 -41.04 -22.49
CA SER A 178 34.78 -40.10 -21.42
C SER A 178 36.03 -39.28 -21.80
N PRO A 179 36.08 -37.98 -21.45
CA PRO A 179 37.32 -37.18 -21.47
C PRO A 179 38.32 -37.61 -20.38
N GLY A 180 39.61 -37.32 -20.60
CA GLY A 180 40.70 -37.59 -19.66
C GLY A 180 40.88 -36.55 -18.53
N PRO A 181 41.76 -36.82 -17.55
CA PRO A 181 41.81 -36.07 -16.29
C PRO A 181 42.74 -34.84 -16.32
N PHE A 182 42.23 -33.68 -16.75
CA PHE A 182 42.94 -32.39 -16.66
C PHE A 182 42.03 -31.21 -16.23
N HIS A 183 41.22 -31.39 -15.18
CA HIS A 183 40.40 -30.29 -14.64
C HIS A 183 40.07 -30.32 -13.13
N SER A 184 40.54 -31.33 -12.37
CA SER A 184 40.09 -31.59 -10.98
C SER A 184 40.61 -30.62 -9.92
N ASP A 185 41.78 -30.02 -10.13
CA ASP A 185 42.54 -29.43 -9.02
C ASP A 185 42.17 -27.97 -8.71
N PHE A 186 41.64 -27.24 -9.70
CA PHE A 186 41.10 -25.89 -9.50
C PHE A 186 39.88 -25.90 -8.54
N ILE A 187 38.95 -26.83 -8.75
CA ILE A 187 37.75 -26.99 -7.91
C ILE A 187 38.15 -27.39 -6.48
N ARG A 188 39.12 -28.30 -6.31
CA ARG A 188 39.64 -28.67 -4.99
C ARG A 188 40.22 -27.48 -4.22
N GLN A 189 40.95 -26.58 -4.87
CA GLN A 189 41.54 -25.42 -4.21
C GLN A 189 40.49 -24.37 -3.77
N GLN A 190 39.37 -24.22 -4.49
CA GLN A 190 38.27 -23.37 -4.04
C GLN A 190 37.52 -23.98 -2.84
N VAL A 191 37.19 -25.27 -2.88
CA VAL A 191 36.52 -25.95 -1.75
C VAL A 191 37.39 -25.93 -0.48
N ALA A 192 38.70 -26.15 -0.62
CA ALA A 192 39.64 -26.07 0.51
C ALA A 192 39.72 -24.67 1.15
N LYS A 193 39.50 -23.58 0.37
CA LYS A 193 39.39 -22.22 0.92
C LYS A 193 38.07 -21.97 1.64
N GLN A 194 36.95 -22.55 1.19
CA GLN A 194 35.65 -22.41 1.86
C GLN A 194 35.52 -23.20 3.16
N GLN A 195 36.27 -24.29 3.35
CA GLN A 195 36.19 -25.11 4.57
C GLN A 195 37.06 -24.61 5.75
N LEU A 196 37.80 -23.50 5.59
CA LEU A 196 38.67 -22.94 6.62
C LEU A 196 38.11 -21.70 7.37
N SER A 197 36.93 -21.20 7.01
CA SER A 197 36.31 -20.04 7.69
C SER A 197 35.49 -20.40 8.94
N ASN A 198 35.05 -21.66 9.07
CA ASN A 198 34.05 -22.05 10.06
C ASN A 198 34.64 -22.97 11.14
N TYR A 199 35.31 -22.37 12.13
CA TYR A 199 35.65 -23.03 13.40
C TYR A 199 35.24 -22.14 14.57
N HIS A 200 34.27 -22.59 15.36
CA HIS A 200 33.97 -21.97 16.65
C HIS A 200 35.16 -22.15 17.60
N SER A 201 35.52 -21.09 18.33
CA SER A 201 36.46 -21.15 19.45
C SER A 201 35.73 -20.78 20.74
N THR A 202 35.40 -21.80 21.54
CA THR A 202 34.81 -21.64 22.87
C THR A 202 35.92 -21.61 23.92
N SER A 203 36.24 -20.44 24.49
CA SER A 203 37.10 -20.36 25.67
C SER A 203 36.77 -19.19 26.61
N LEU A 204 36.16 -19.57 27.73
CA LEU A 204 36.29 -19.07 29.11
C LEU A 204 36.54 -17.57 29.38
N LYS A 205 35.67 -17.03 30.23
CA LYS A 205 35.73 -15.69 30.85
C LYS A 205 37.02 -15.47 31.66
N MET A 206 37.69 -14.34 31.44
CA MET A 206 38.37 -13.57 32.51
C MET A 206 38.01 -12.09 32.36
N ILE A 207 37.97 -11.37 33.49
CA ILE A 207 37.38 -10.02 33.58
C ILE A 207 38.46 -8.95 33.66
N THR A 208 38.24 -7.84 32.93
CA THR A 208 38.97 -6.55 32.96
C THR A 208 40.49 -6.59 32.77
N GLN A 209 40.93 -6.29 31.54
CA GLN A 209 41.61 -5.02 31.21
C GLN A 209 41.53 -4.77 29.69
N SER A 210 41.68 -3.51 29.25
CA SER A 210 41.42 -3.10 27.86
C SER A 210 42.35 -3.79 26.85
N VAL A 211 41.79 -4.56 25.93
CA VAL A 211 42.52 -5.25 24.85
C VAL A 211 42.73 -4.36 23.61
N ASN A 212 43.69 -4.74 22.76
CA ASN A 212 43.98 -4.13 21.46
C ASN A 212 44.24 -2.61 21.49
N ARG A 213 45.11 -2.14 22.40
CA ARG A 213 45.82 -0.87 22.17
C ARG A 213 46.78 -1.02 21.00
N THR A 214 46.58 -0.23 19.95
CA THR A 214 47.44 -0.17 18.76
C THR A 214 47.72 1.29 18.39
N ALA A 215 48.65 1.53 17.47
CA ALA A 215 48.87 2.87 16.92
C ALA A 215 47.64 3.45 16.20
N LEU A 216 46.69 2.61 15.77
CA LEU A 216 45.43 3.01 15.14
C LEU A 216 44.30 3.24 16.16
N HIS A 217 44.36 2.60 17.34
CA HIS A 217 43.43 2.80 18.45
C HIS A 217 44.17 2.99 19.78
N PRO A 218 44.65 4.21 20.09
CA PRO A 218 45.46 4.48 21.29
C PRO A 218 44.75 4.21 22.62
N GLY A 219 43.42 4.38 22.67
CA GLY A 219 42.62 4.07 23.87
C GLY A 219 42.52 2.57 24.19
N GLY A 220 42.68 1.71 23.18
CA GLY A 220 42.23 0.31 23.20
C GLY A 220 40.74 0.18 22.87
N VAL A 221 40.28 -1.04 22.64
CA VAL A 221 38.86 -1.33 22.39
C VAL A 221 38.17 -1.56 23.74
N GLN A 222 37.11 -0.82 24.01
CA GLN A 222 36.28 -1.02 25.20
C GLN A 222 35.38 -2.25 25.00
N PRO A 223 35.39 -3.24 25.93
CA PRO A 223 34.50 -4.39 25.83
C PRO A 223 33.08 -4.02 26.26
N GLY A 224 32.10 -4.27 25.38
CA GLY A 224 30.68 -4.02 25.63
C GLY A 224 30.21 -2.64 25.16
N LYS A 225 29.69 -2.58 23.94
CA LYS A 225 28.58 -1.66 23.62
C LYS A 225 27.38 -2.20 24.40
N SER A 226 26.76 -1.40 25.27
CA SER A 226 25.43 -1.77 25.80
C SER A 226 24.45 -1.87 24.64
N HIS A 227 23.54 -2.84 24.69
CA HIS A 227 22.46 -2.93 23.73
C HIS A 227 21.61 -1.64 23.82
N THR A 228 21.05 -1.22 22.69
CA THR A 228 20.10 -0.10 22.67
C THR A 228 18.73 -0.56 23.12
N GLU A 229 17.91 0.37 23.60
CA GLU A 229 16.51 0.12 23.99
C GLU A 229 15.73 -0.62 22.88
N LEU A 230 16.01 -0.32 21.61
CA LEU A 230 15.48 -1.04 20.44
C LEU A 230 15.99 -2.49 20.31
N GLU A 231 17.29 -2.72 20.51
CA GLU A 231 17.88 -4.07 20.46
C GLU A 231 17.28 -4.94 21.57
N GLU A 232 17.14 -4.38 22.79
CA GLU A 232 16.53 -5.06 23.93
C GLU A 232 15.02 -5.30 23.73
N GLU A 233 14.24 -4.30 23.29
CA GLU A 233 12.80 -4.44 23.01
C GLU A 233 12.51 -5.53 21.96
N LEU A 234 13.29 -5.60 20.87
CA LEU A 234 13.14 -6.64 19.85
C LEU A 234 13.57 -8.04 20.33
N HIS A 235 14.45 -8.14 21.32
CA HIS A 235 14.80 -9.42 21.93
C HIS A 235 13.69 -9.92 22.87
N GLU A 236 13.15 -9.04 23.71
CA GLU A 236 12.09 -9.40 24.65
C GLU A 236 10.77 -9.71 23.93
N THR A 237 10.37 -8.90 22.95
CA THR A 237 9.07 -9.02 22.26
C THR A 237 9.09 -10.02 21.09
N ALA A 238 10.18 -10.05 20.33
CA ALA A 238 10.26 -10.77 19.06
C ALA A 238 11.39 -11.81 19.00
N HIS A 239 12.11 -12.03 20.10
CA HIS A 239 13.21 -13.01 20.22
C HIS A 239 14.28 -12.87 19.13
N ILE A 240 14.54 -11.64 18.70
CA ILE A 240 15.64 -11.33 17.79
C ILE A 240 16.98 -11.49 18.52
N ASP A 241 17.87 -12.32 17.99
CA ASP A 241 19.20 -12.57 18.55
C ASP A 241 20.20 -11.51 18.03
N TYR A 242 20.26 -10.37 18.73
CA TYR A 242 21.15 -9.25 18.41
C TYR A 242 22.65 -9.59 18.54
N ASP A 243 23.01 -10.68 19.22
CA ASP A 243 24.39 -11.17 19.30
C ASP A 243 24.80 -11.91 18.01
N ARG A 244 23.84 -12.26 17.14
CA ARG A 244 24.06 -12.89 15.83
C ARG A 244 23.68 -11.99 14.65
N VAL A 245 22.64 -11.18 14.78
CA VAL A 245 22.07 -10.38 13.69
C VAL A 245 22.34 -8.91 13.90
N ALA A 246 23.02 -8.25 12.95
CA ALA A 246 23.22 -6.81 13.00
C ALA A 246 21.89 -6.07 12.77
N ILE A 247 21.42 -5.34 13.79
CA ILE A 247 20.22 -4.50 13.71
C ILE A 247 20.60 -3.12 13.17
N VAL A 248 20.15 -2.80 11.96
CA VAL A 248 20.41 -1.53 11.27
C VAL A 248 19.21 -0.61 11.45
N ALA A 249 19.24 0.18 12.52
CA ALA A 249 18.14 1.05 12.93
C ALA A 249 18.11 2.41 12.21
N ASN A 250 16.93 2.78 11.68
CA ASN A 250 16.63 4.05 11.03
C ASN A 250 17.72 4.57 10.06
N PRO A 251 18.24 3.73 9.15
CA PRO A 251 19.39 4.08 8.31
C PRO A 251 19.14 5.26 7.35
N SER A 252 20.24 5.88 6.94
CA SER A 252 20.22 6.93 5.92
C SER A 252 19.88 6.35 4.55
N VAL A 253 19.35 7.21 3.66
CA VAL A 253 19.08 6.84 2.26
C VAL A 253 20.34 6.31 1.56
N ALA A 254 21.50 6.94 1.79
CA ALA A 254 22.76 6.50 1.20
C ALA A 254 23.17 5.09 1.68
N ALA A 255 23.09 4.82 2.98
CA ALA A 255 23.39 3.49 3.53
C ALA A 255 22.44 2.40 2.98
N LEU A 256 21.17 2.73 2.78
CA LEU A 256 20.19 1.82 2.16
C LEU A 256 20.47 1.56 0.67
N TYR A 257 20.98 2.56 -0.07
CA TYR A 257 21.44 2.36 -1.45
C TYR A 257 22.70 1.49 -1.50
N GLU A 258 23.69 1.75 -0.64
CA GLU A 258 24.92 0.97 -0.54
C GLU A 258 24.61 -0.50 -0.21
N ASP A 259 23.78 -0.75 0.80
CA ASP A 259 23.42 -2.10 1.21
C ASP A 259 22.55 -2.83 0.17
N ALA A 260 21.62 -2.15 -0.49
CA ALA A 260 20.86 -2.75 -1.59
C ALA A 260 21.79 -3.22 -2.72
N LEU A 261 22.69 -2.35 -3.19
CA LEU A 261 23.59 -2.65 -4.31
C LEU A 261 24.63 -3.73 -4.00
N VAL A 262 25.03 -3.88 -2.74
CA VAL A 262 26.05 -4.88 -2.32
C VAL A 262 25.42 -6.22 -1.93
N TYR A 263 24.21 -6.24 -1.36
CA TYR A 263 23.62 -7.45 -0.76
C TYR A 263 22.31 -7.94 -1.41
N GLU A 264 21.64 -7.14 -2.27
CA GLU A 264 20.38 -7.54 -2.93
C GLU A 264 20.53 -7.76 -4.44
N THR A 265 20.41 -9.03 -4.85
CA THR A 265 20.28 -9.40 -6.27
C THR A 265 19.00 -8.82 -6.86
N GLY A 266 19.09 -8.16 -8.02
CA GLY A 266 17.94 -7.53 -8.66
C GLY A 266 17.65 -6.12 -8.15
N THR A 267 18.66 -5.41 -7.63
CA THR A 267 18.63 -3.96 -7.43
C THR A 267 19.64 -3.25 -8.32
N ALA A 268 19.41 -1.97 -8.64
CA ALA A 268 20.33 -1.12 -9.39
C ALA A 268 20.02 0.38 -9.15
N ILE A 269 20.93 1.26 -9.58
CA ILE A 269 20.63 2.69 -9.77
C ILE A 269 20.22 2.93 -11.24
N THR A 270 19.17 3.73 -11.44
CA THR A 270 18.71 4.23 -12.76
C THR A 270 19.37 5.57 -13.12
N SER A 271 19.21 6.04 -14.35
CA SER A 271 19.83 7.29 -14.84
C SER A 271 19.39 8.56 -14.08
N SER A 272 18.24 8.53 -13.41
CA SER A 272 17.77 9.63 -12.54
C SER A 272 18.28 9.54 -11.10
N GLY A 273 19.08 8.52 -10.78
CA GLY A 273 19.60 8.27 -9.44
C GLY A 273 18.65 7.52 -8.51
N ALA A 274 17.45 7.12 -8.96
CA ALA A 274 16.54 6.29 -8.16
C ALA A 274 17.05 4.85 -8.02
N LEU A 275 16.73 4.20 -6.90
CA LEU A 275 17.00 2.78 -6.67
C LEU A 275 15.88 1.97 -7.32
N THR A 276 16.18 1.16 -8.32
CA THR A 276 15.24 0.16 -8.84
C THR A 276 15.42 -1.19 -8.14
N ALA A 277 14.32 -1.89 -7.86
CA ALA A 277 14.30 -3.17 -7.18
C ALA A 277 13.23 -4.13 -7.77
N TYR A 278 13.58 -5.42 -7.84
CA TYR A 278 12.66 -6.49 -8.20
C TYR A 278 11.98 -7.11 -6.97
N SER A 279 10.66 -7.27 -7.02
CA SER A 279 9.83 -7.83 -5.93
C SER A 279 9.54 -9.34 -6.08
N GLY A 280 10.32 -10.04 -6.91
CA GLY A 280 10.22 -11.49 -7.10
C GLY A 280 8.94 -11.91 -7.82
N ALA A 281 8.49 -13.14 -7.57
CA ALA A 281 7.30 -13.73 -8.20
C ALA A 281 5.95 -13.09 -7.80
N LYS A 282 5.98 -11.96 -7.09
CA LYS A 282 4.81 -11.18 -6.66
C LYS A 282 5.06 -9.72 -7.00
N THR A 283 4.59 -9.28 -8.15
CA THR A 283 4.65 -7.89 -8.64
C THR A 283 3.38 -7.09 -8.28
N GLY A 284 2.65 -7.56 -7.28
CA GLY A 284 1.38 -7.03 -6.83
C GLY A 284 0.89 -7.74 -5.55
N ARG A 285 -0.20 -7.22 -4.98
CA ARG A 285 -0.81 -7.74 -3.74
C ARG A 285 -1.37 -9.15 -3.93
N SER A 286 -1.47 -9.90 -2.83
CA SER A 286 -2.07 -11.24 -2.76
C SER A 286 -3.32 -11.28 -1.86
N PRO A 287 -4.48 -10.70 -2.26
CA PRO A 287 -5.70 -10.73 -1.44
C PRO A 287 -6.20 -12.13 -1.09
N SER A 288 -5.88 -13.13 -1.92
CA SER A 288 -6.09 -14.55 -1.64
C SER A 288 -5.42 -15.02 -0.35
N ASP A 289 -4.30 -14.42 0.02
CA ASP A 289 -3.36 -14.84 1.07
C ASP A 289 -3.30 -13.84 2.24
N LYS A 290 -4.09 -12.74 2.18
CA LYS A 290 -4.43 -11.89 3.33
C LYS A 290 -5.14 -12.72 4.41
N ARG A 291 -4.81 -12.52 5.67
CA ARG A 291 -5.43 -13.15 6.85
C ARG A 291 -5.59 -12.14 7.98
N ILE A 292 -6.63 -12.30 8.78
CA ILE A 292 -6.80 -11.56 10.05
C ILE A 292 -7.00 -12.60 11.16
N VAL A 293 -6.30 -12.44 12.28
CA VAL A 293 -6.44 -13.35 13.43
C VAL A 293 -7.83 -13.18 14.04
N LYS A 294 -8.56 -14.29 14.18
CA LYS A 294 -9.88 -14.31 14.80
C LYS A 294 -9.70 -14.48 16.31
N GLU A 295 -9.55 -13.35 16.99
CA GLU A 295 -9.41 -13.26 18.45
C GLU A 295 -10.55 -12.42 19.08
N PRO A 296 -10.83 -12.57 20.39
CA PRO A 296 -12.07 -12.07 20.99
C PRO A 296 -12.30 -10.56 20.96
N THR A 297 -11.24 -9.74 20.85
CA THR A 297 -11.34 -8.27 20.91
C THR A 297 -11.73 -7.63 19.58
N SER A 298 -11.50 -8.32 18.45
CA SER A 298 -11.89 -7.87 17.12
C SER A 298 -12.91 -8.77 16.40
N GLU A 299 -13.12 -10.03 16.82
CA GLU A 299 -13.92 -10.99 16.03
C GLU A 299 -15.37 -10.58 15.75
N ASN A 300 -15.96 -9.74 16.60
CA ASN A 300 -17.33 -9.23 16.45
C ASN A 300 -17.42 -7.93 15.63
N ASN A 301 -16.27 -7.29 15.36
CA ASN A 301 -16.16 -6.06 14.57
C ASN A 301 -15.73 -6.33 13.12
N VAL A 302 -14.87 -7.33 12.92
CA VAL A 302 -14.31 -7.66 11.59
C VAL A 302 -15.37 -8.22 10.66
N TRP A 303 -15.48 -7.64 9.46
CA TRP A 303 -16.32 -8.15 8.39
C TRP A 303 -15.64 -9.35 7.71
N TRP A 304 -15.85 -10.52 8.30
CA TRP A 304 -15.34 -11.81 7.82
C TRP A 304 -15.88 -12.17 6.44
N GLY A 305 -15.02 -12.68 5.56
CA GLY A 305 -15.41 -13.04 4.20
C GLY A 305 -14.23 -13.41 3.29
N PRO A 306 -14.38 -13.30 1.96
CA PRO A 306 -13.34 -13.68 1.00
C PRO A 306 -12.11 -12.75 1.02
N VAL A 307 -12.21 -11.55 1.61
CA VAL A 307 -11.10 -10.62 1.84
C VAL A 307 -10.49 -10.84 3.22
N ASN A 308 -11.28 -10.62 4.28
CA ASN A 308 -10.85 -10.81 5.65
C ASN A 308 -11.09 -12.27 6.03
N LYS A 309 -10.11 -13.10 5.70
CA LYS A 309 -10.13 -14.54 5.96
C LYS A 309 -9.60 -14.80 7.38
N PRO A 310 -10.33 -15.57 8.21
CA PRO A 310 -9.92 -15.85 9.58
C PRO A 310 -8.66 -16.71 9.65
N MET A 311 -7.92 -16.53 10.74
CA MET A 311 -6.73 -17.29 11.14
C MET A 311 -6.83 -17.56 12.65
N SER A 312 -6.52 -18.77 13.11
CA SER A 312 -6.47 -19.07 14.54
C SER A 312 -5.19 -18.49 15.18
N THR A 313 -5.23 -18.19 16.48
CA THR A 313 -4.06 -17.68 17.22
C THR A 313 -2.87 -18.65 17.20
N GLU A 314 -3.12 -19.96 17.06
CA GLU A 314 -2.08 -20.98 16.89
C GLU A 314 -1.39 -20.88 15.52
N VAL A 315 -2.18 -20.80 14.43
CA VAL A 315 -1.66 -20.60 13.07
C VAL A 315 -0.92 -19.27 12.94
N TRP A 316 -1.42 -18.21 13.61
CA TRP A 316 -0.73 -16.93 13.73
C TRP A 316 0.65 -17.09 14.36
N ARG A 317 0.75 -17.71 15.53
CA ARG A 317 2.04 -17.92 16.23
C ARG A 317 3.02 -18.72 15.37
N ILE A 318 2.55 -19.76 14.68
CA ILE A 318 3.38 -20.53 13.73
C ILE A 318 3.91 -19.64 12.59
N ASN A 319 3.10 -18.74 12.03
CA ASN A 319 3.57 -17.84 10.98
C ASN A 319 4.47 -16.71 11.52
N ARG A 320 4.20 -16.16 12.69
CA ARG A 320 5.04 -15.17 13.38
C ARG A 320 6.43 -15.74 13.67
N GLU A 321 6.49 -16.90 14.31
CA GLU A 321 7.75 -17.56 14.65
C GLU A 321 8.59 -17.85 13.40
N ARG A 322 7.95 -18.30 12.30
CA ARG A 322 8.63 -18.50 11.02
C ARG A 322 9.21 -17.22 10.40
N ALA A 323 8.63 -16.05 10.69
CA ALA A 323 9.19 -14.77 10.25
C ALA A 323 10.37 -14.36 11.15
N VAL A 324 10.23 -14.53 12.47
CA VAL A 324 11.30 -14.33 13.46
C VAL A 324 12.51 -15.24 13.17
N ASP A 325 12.32 -16.54 13.00
CA ASP A 325 13.35 -17.52 12.58
C ASP A 325 14.10 -17.05 11.33
N TYR A 326 13.37 -16.57 10.32
CA TYR A 326 13.99 -16.11 9.08
C TYR A 326 14.82 -14.84 9.30
N LEU A 327 14.33 -13.87 10.06
CA LEU A 327 15.05 -12.66 10.44
C LEU A 327 16.32 -13.01 11.26
N ASN A 328 16.20 -13.95 12.19
CA ASN A 328 17.29 -14.51 13.00
C ASN A 328 18.35 -15.30 12.20
N THR A 329 18.05 -15.70 10.95
CA THR A 329 19.03 -16.34 10.05
C THR A 329 19.62 -15.36 9.03
N ARG A 330 19.38 -14.05 9.14
CA ARG A 330 20.05 -13.03 8.33
C ARG A 330 21.35 -12.58 9.01
N ASN A 331 22.33 -12.13 8.22
CA ASN A 331 23.52 -11.46 8.78
C ASN A 331 23.21 -10.04 9.30
N ARG A 332 22.10 -9.45 8.82
CA ARG A 332 21.58 -8.14 9.22
C ARG A 332 20.08 -8.06 8.98
N ILE A 333 19.40 -7.21 9.73
CA ILE A 333 18.02 -6.77 9.47
C ILE A 333 17.94 -5.26 9.63
N TYR A 334 16.99 -4.64 8.95
CA TYR A 334 16.74 -3.20 9.01
C TYR A 334 15.53 -2.94 9.88
N VAL A 335 15.59 -1.87 10.68
CA VAL A 335 14.46 -1.36 11.44
C VAL A 335 14.15 0.05 10.96
N VAL A 336 12.87 0.31 10.65
CA VAL A 336 12.37 1.64 10.29
C VAL A 336 11.19 1.98 11.19
N ASP A 337 11.38 3.02 12.00
CA ASP A 337 10.37 3.60 12.87
C ASP A 337 9.76 4.84 12.21
N GLY A 338 8.43 4.91 12.19
CA GLY A 338 7.71 6.04 11.61
C GLY A 338 6.26 6.12 12.03
N PHE A 339 5.62 7.25 11.76
CA PHE A 339 4.20 7.44 12.07
C PHE A 339 3.33 7.15 10.85
N ALA A 340 2.12 6.67 11.10
CA ALA A 340 1.03 6.66 10.14
C ALA A 340 -0.08 7.61 10.62
N GLY A 341 -0.40 8.62 9.82
CA GLY A 341 -1.30 9.74 10.15
C GLY A 341 -0.56 11.03 10.53
N TRP A 342 -0.82 12.12 9.80
CA TRP A 342 -0.19 13.43 10.06
C TRP A 342 -0.83 14.22 11.22
N ASP A 343 -2.01 13.84 11.72
CA ASP A 343 -2.63 14.46 12.91
C ASP A 343 -2.15 13.74 14.18
N GLU A 344 -1.33 14.43 15.00
CA GLU A 344 -0.74 13.88 16.23
C GLU A 344 -1.77 13.33 17.24
N ARG A 345 -3.04 13.73 17.14
CA ARG A 345 -4.14 13.20 17.98
C ARG A 345 -4.52 11.75 17.66
N TYR A 346 -4.13 11.28 16.47
CA TYR A 346 -4.55 9.99 15.91
C TYR A 346 -3.41 9.20 15.26
N ARG A 347 -2.20 9.77 15.15
CA ARG A 347 -1.05 9.08 14.56
C ARG A 347 -0.71 7.82 15.36
N ILE A 348 -0.44 6.72 14.66
CA ILE A 348 0.05 5.48 15.29
C ILE A 348 1.55 5.33 15.04
N ASN A 349 2.28 4.83 16.03
CA ASN A 349 3.71 4.54 15.90
C ASN A 349 3.87 3.17 15.21
N VAL A 350 4.60 3.10 14.10
CA VAL A 350 4.82 1.86 13.32
C VAL A 350 6.32 1.54 13.28
N ARG A 351 6.68 0.34 13.73
CA ARG A 351 8.03 -0.24 13.63
C ARG A 351 8.04 -1.33 12.56
N VAL A 352 8.87 -1.17 11.54
CA VAL A 352 9.04 -2.16 10.46
C VAL A 352 10.37 -2.87 10.62
N VAL A 353 10.35 -4.19 10.75
CA VAL A 353 11.52 -5.06 10.83
C VAL A 353 11.60 -5.89 9.55
N CYS A 354 12.63 -5.69 8.72
CA CYS A 354 12.71 -6.33 7.40
C CYS A 354 14.12 -6.78 7.02
N ALA A 355 14.20 -7.75 6.11
CA ALA A 355 15.48 -8.33 5.65
C ALA A 355 16.11 -7.62 4.44
N ARG A 356 15.43 -6.65 3.81
CA ARG A 356 15.86 -5.96 2.59
C ARG A 356 15.95 -4.45 2.80
N ALA A 357 17.06 -3.84 2.39
CA ALA A 357 17.28 -2.40 2.40
C ALA A 357 16.28 -1.68 1.48
N TYR A 358 15.88 -2.28 0.35
CA TYR A 358 14.82 -1.73 -0.49
C TYR A 358 13.46 -1.64 0.25
N HIS A 359 13.11 -2.65 1.06
CA HIS A 359 11.89 -2.60 1.89
C HIS A 359 11.97 -1.54 2.99
N ALA A 360 13.15 -1.37 3.60
CA ALA A 360 13.39 -0.29 4.56
C ALA A 360 13.28 1.09 3.90
N LEU A 361 13.89 1.30 2.73
CA LEU A 361 13.80 2.57 2.00
C LEU A 361 12.37 2.87 1.57
N PHE A 362 11.63 1.87 1.10
CA PHE A 362 10.21 2.00 0.81
C PHE A 362 9.42 2.47 2.03
N MET A 363 9.54 1.81 3.19
CA MET A 363 8.77 2.23 4.38
C MET A 363 9.27 3.55 4.96
N ARG A 364 10.55 3.90 4.79
CA ARG A 364 11.10 5.22 5.13
C ARG A 364 10.52 6.33 4.24
N ASN A 365 10.12 6.02 3.01
CA ASN A 365 9.41 6.93 2.12
C ASN A 365 7.91 7.00 2.44
N MET A 366 7.26 5.85 2.69
CA MET A 366 5.80 5.78 2.86
C MET A 366 5.30 6.11 4.27
N LEU A 367 6.11 5.92 5.32
CA LEU A 367 5.79 6.40 6.68
C LEU A 367 6.28 7.83 6.87
N ILE A 368 5.61 8.53 7.79
CA ILE A 368 6.00 9.87 8.23
C ILE A 368 7.25 9.73 9.11
N ARG A 369 8.35 10.35 8.71
CA ARG A 369 9.66 10.20 9.35
C ARG A 369 9.70 11.00 10.67
N PRO A 370 9.97 10.38 11.83
CA PRO A 370 10.08 11.09 13.09
C PRO A 370 11.32 11.99 13.11
N SER A 371 11.27 13.07 13.89
CA SER A 371 12.49 13.83 14.21
C SER A 371 13.46 12.99 15.07
N ALA A 372 14.74 13.34 15.06
CA ALA A 372 15.75 12.61 15.85
C ALA A 372 15.37 12.51 17.35
N LYS A 373 14.73 13.55 17.90
CA LYS A 373 14.22 13.56 19.28
C LYS A 373 13.02 12.63 19.51
N GLU A 374 12.17 12.43 18.51
CA GLU A 374 11.07 11.45 18.58
C GLU A 374 11.58 10.01 18.47
N LEU A 375 12.74 9.80 17.85
CA LEU A 375 13.41 8.49 17.81
C LEU A 375 14.12 8.11 19.13
N GLU A 376 14.48 9.08 19.98
CA GLU A 376 15.20 8.83 21.24
C GLU A 376 14.43 7.90 22.20
N HIS A 377 13.09 7.93 22.16
CA HIS A 377 12.20 7.08 22.97
C HIS A 377 11.00 6.57 22.14
N PHE A 378 11.27 6.05 20.93
CA PHE A 378 10.22 5.52 20.06
C PHE A 378 9.83 4.09 20.46
N HIS A 379 8.60 3.95 20.98
CA HIS A 379 7.94 2.65 21.12
C HIS A 379 6.80 2.52 20.09
N PRO A 380 6.67 1.38 19.40
CA PRO A 380 5.62 1.16 18.43
C PRO A 380 4.25 0.95 19.07
N ASP A 381 3.21 1.42 18.39
CA ASP A 381 1.88 0.83 18.49
C ASP A 381 1.83 -0.48 17.72
N TYR A 382 2.30 -0.49 16.47
CA TYR A 382 2.24 -1.66 15.58
C TYR A 382 3.62 -2.08 15.09
N VAL A 383 3.89 -3.39 15.05
CA VAL A 383 5.12 -3.97 14.50
C VAL A 383 4.84 -4.78 13.24
N ILE A 384 5.65 -4.59 12.19
CA ILE A 384 5.58 -5.34 10.93
C ILE A 384 6.85 -6.18 10.76
N TYR A 385 6.73 -7.51 10.83
CA TYR A 385 7.80 -8.43 10.49
C TYR A 385 7.70 -8.81 9.01
N ASN A 386 8.51 -8.16 8.18
CA ASN A 386 8.62 -8.47 6.76
C ASN A 386 9.74 -9.48 6.51
N ALA A 387 9.36 -10.75 6.59
CA ALA A 387 10.12 -11.92 6.16
C ALA A 387 9.71 -12.36 4.73
N GLY A 388 9.38 -11.40 3.86
CA GLY A 388 8.74 -11.63 2.57
C GLY A 388 9.45 -12.62 1.63
N SER A 389 10.78 -12.67 1.65
CA SER A 389 11.59 -13.61 0.86
C SER A 389 11.59 -15.05 1.42
N PHE A 390 10.85 -15.33 2.52
CA PHE A 390 10.71 -16.66 3.12
C PHE A 390 9.26 -17.18 3.01
N PRO A 391 9.04 -18.41 2.53
CA PRO A 391 7.68 -18.89 2.29
C PRO A 391 6.91 -19.23 3.57
N ALA A 392 5.62 -18.92 3.57
CA ALA A 392 4.65 -19.49 4.49
C ALA A 392 4.55 -21.01 4.30
N ASN A 393 4.25 -21.74 5.38
CA ASN A 393 4.07 -23.18 5.29
C ASN A 393 2.68 -23.52 4.71
N ARG A 394 2.62 -23.92 3.44
CA ARG A 394 1.40 -24.38 2.75
C ARG A 394 0.66 -25.56 3.41
N PHE A 395 1.27 -26.22 4.40
CA PHE A 395 0.65 -27.30 5.17
C PHE A 395 0.11 -26.86 6.54
N THR A 396 0.33 -25.59 6.94
CA THR A 396 -0.34 -24.99 8.10
C THR A 396 -1.81 -24.73 7.76
N GLU A 397 -2.71 -24.93 8.73
CA GLU A 397 -4.16 -24.76 8.53
C GLU A 397 -4.51 -23.39 7.95
N GLY A 398 -5.47 -23.36 7.01
CA GLY A 398 -5.94 -22.14 6.38
C GLY A 398 -4.95 -21.46 5.42
N MET A 399 -3.74 -21.99 5.21
CA MET A 399 -2.82 -21.49 4.18
C MET A 399 -3.25 -21.97 2.79
N THR A 400 -3.25 -21.07 1.80
CA THR A 400 -3.68 -21.33 0.42
C THR A 400 -2.53 -21.39 -0.59
N SER A 401 -1.35 -20.93 -0.20
CA SER A 401 -0.17 -20.86 -1.05
C SER A 401 1.10 -20.86 -0.20
N ALA A 402 2.25 -20.51 -0.79
CA ALA A 402 3.48 -20.20 -0.07
C ALA A 402 3.53 -18.74 0.44
N THR A 403 2.50 -17.94 0.21
CA THR A 403 2.37 -16.55 0.65
C THR A 403 1.46 -16.46 1.88
N SER A 404 1.74 -15.54 2.80
CA SER A 404 0.81 -15.14 3.86
C SER A 404 1.03 -13.68 4.22
N VAL A 405 -0.07 -12.92 4.35
CA VAL A 405 -0.06 -11.51 4.79
C VAL A 405 -1.05 -11.39 5.94
N ALA A 406 -0.56 -11.55 7.16
CA ALA A 406 -1.40 -11.75 8.35
C ALA A 406 -1.35 -10.53 9.28
N ILE A 407 -2.50 -10.17 9.87
CA ILE A 407 -2.65 -9.06 10.83
C ILE A 407 -3.33 -9.58 12.11
N ASN A 408 -2.77 -9.22 13.28
CA ASN A 408 -3.34 -9.49 14.60
C ASN A 408 -3.61 -8.15 15.32
N PHE A 409 -4.88 -7.83 15.57
CA PHE A 409 -5.28 -6.57 16.20
C PHE A 409 -5.05 -6.54 17.73
N ALA A 410 -5.03 -7.70 18.40
CA ALA A 410 -4.80 -7.77 19.85
C ALA A 410 -3.32 -7.73 20.22
N GLU A 411 -2.48 -8.45 19.45
CA GLU A 411 -1.01 -8.39 19.60
C GLU A 411 -0.42 -7.15 18.89
N LYS A 412 -1.25 -6.38 18.16
CA LYS A 412 -0.88 -5.22 17.32
C LYS A 412 0.27 -5.50 16.33
N GLU A 413 0.19 -6.61 15.63
CA GLU A 413 1.29 -7.10 14.79
C GLU A 413 0.86 -7.48 13.37
N MET A 414 1.81 -7.40 12.45
CA MET A 414 1.68 -7.84 11.07
C MET A 414 2.85 -8.74 10.67
N VAL A 415 2.57 -9.83 9.96
CA VAL A 415 3.57 -10.78 9.44
C VAL A 415 3.41 -10.94 7.94
N ILE A 416 4.51 -10.77 7.20
CA ILE A 416 4.58 -10.97 5.74
C ILE A 416 5.55 -12.11 5.43
N LEU A 417 5.06 -13.10 4.67
CA LEU A 417 5.79 -14.28 4.21
C LEU A 417 5.47 -14.56 2.74
N GLY A 418 6.46 -14.97 1.96
CA GLY A 418 6.31 -15.45 0.57
C GLY A 418 5.78 -14.41 -0.42
N THR A 419 6.10 -13.13 -0.22
CA THR A 419 5.84 -12.02 -1.13
C THR A 419 6.80 -10.87 -0.81
N GLU A 420 7.44 -10.29 -1.83
CA GLU A 420 8.41 -9.20 -1.67
C GLU A 420 7.89 -7.88 -2.27
N TYR A 421 6.60 -7.84 -2.64
CA TYR A 421 5.88 -6.64 -3.07
C TYR A 421 5.75 -5.65 -1.92
N ALA A 422 6.40 -4.48 -2.01
CA ALA A 422 6.49 -3.57 -0.87
C ALA A 422 5.12 -2.99 -0.46
N GLY A 423 4.21 -2.87 -1.43
CA GLY A 423 2.84 -2.40 -1.21
C GLY A 423 1.97 -3.27 -0.28
N GLU A 424 2.39 -4.48 0.10
CA GLU A 424 1.73 -5.21 1.20
C GLU A 424 1.95 -4.52 2.56
N MET A 425 3.14 -3.96 2.82
CA MET A 425 3.42 -3.23 4.07
C MET A 425 2.53 -1.97 4.17
N LYS A 426 2.50 -1.14 3.11
CA LYS A 426 1.60 0.02 2.99
C LYS A 426 0.15 -0.37 3.28
N LYS A 427 -0.39 -1.35 2.53
CA LYS A 427 -1.81 -1.73 2.64
C LYS A 427 -2.15 -2.57 3.88
N GLY A 428 -1.14 -3.09 4.57
CA GLY A 428 -1.23 -3.62 5.93
C GLY A 428 -1.51 -2.51 6.95
N VAL A 429 -0.66 -1.48 6.98
CA VAL A 429 -0.89 -0.26 7.78
C VAL A 429 -2.26 0.35 7.46
N PHE A 430 -2.62 0.46 6.20
CA PHE A 430 -3.93 0.98 5.79
C PHE A 430 -5.12 0.13 6.30
N THR A 431 -4.98 -1.20 6.31
CA THR A 431 -5.98 -2.10 6.91
C THR A 431 -6.10 -1.89 8.43
N VAL A 432 -4.98 -1.59 9.11
CA VAL A 432 -4.98 -1.23 10.54
C VAL A 432 -5.72 0.08 10.77
N LEU A 433 -5.43 1.15 10.02
CA LEU A 433 -6.16 2.42 10.15
C LEU A 433 -7.66 2.25 9.85
N PHE A 434 -8.03 1.43 8.85
CA PHE A 434 -9.42 1.09 8.55
C PHE A 434 -10.16 0.36 9.68
N TYR A 435 -9.46 -0.27 10.61
CA TYR A 435 -10.03 -0.86 11.83
C TYR A 435 -10.01 0.12 13.00
N GLU A 436 -8.85 0.71 13.29
CA GLU A 436 -8.60 1.46 14.52
C GLU A 436 -9.33 2.80 14.54
N MET A 437 -9.33 3.55 13.43
CA MET A 437 -9.93 4.89 13.39
C MET A 437 -11.45 4.87 13.62
N PRO A 438 -12.25 3.99 12.99
CA PRO A 438 -13.69 3.94 13.25
C PRO A 438 -14.07 3.29 14.59
N ILE A 439 -13.19 2.48 15.20
CA ILE A 439 -13.47 1.75 16.46
C ILE A 439 -13.02 2.57 17.69
N LYS A 440 -11.77 3.05 17.72
CA LYS A 440 -11.22 3.81 18.87
C LYS A 440 -11.58 5.29 18.86
N HIS A 441 -11.69 5.89 17.67
CA HIS A 441 -11.76 7.35 17.53
C HIS A 441 -13.03 7.86 16.83
N ASN A 442 -13.85 6.96 16.26
CA ASN A 442 -14.96 7.31 15.36
C ASN A 442 -14.53 8.25 14.20
N VAL A 443 -13.28 8.10 13.75
CA VAL A 443 -12.68 8.84 12.63
C VAL A 443 -12.85 8.03 11.34
N LEU A 444 -13.15 8.72 10.23
CA LEU A 444 -13.49 8.11 8.96
C LEU A 444 -12.24 7.92 8.08
N THR A 445 -11.78 6.67 7.94
CA THR A 445 -10.69 6.29 7.01
C THR A 445 -11.20 6.21 5.56
N LEU A 446 -10.42 6.74 4.63
CA LEU A 446 -10.78 6.93 3.22
C LEU A 446 -9.67 6.43 2.28
N HIS A 447 -10.05 5.72 1.21
CA HIS A 447 -9.16 5.38 0.09
C HIS A 447 -9.36 6.38 -1.05
N SER A 448 -8.69 7.52 -0.92
CA SER A 448 -8.85 8.69 -1.76
C SER A 448 -7.56 9.49 -1.81
N SER A 449 -7.29 10.15 -2.93
CA SER A 449 -6.40 11.32 -2.90
C SER A 449 -7.15 12.53 -2.35
N ALA A 450 -6.43 13.55 -1.87
CA ALA A 450 -7.02 14.80 -1.41
C ALA A 450 -6.13 16.01 -1.75
N ASN A 451 -6.75 17.15 -2.07
CA ASN A 451 -6.05 18.41 -2.28
C ASN A 451 -6.88 19.63 -1.81
N GLU A 452 -6.18 20.74 -1.57
CA GLU A 452 -6.73 21.98 -1.03
C GLU A 452 -6.45 23.15 -1.99
N GLY A 453 -7.47 23.91 -2.36
CA GLY A 453 -7.32 25.13 -3.17
C GLY A 453 -6.83 26.31 -2.35
N GLU A 454 -6.39 27.38 -3.03
CA GLU A 454 -5.89 28.62 -2.39
C GLU A 454 -6.89 29.24 -1.37
N ASN A 455 -8.19 29.00 -1.56
CA ASN A 455 -9.26 29.48 -0.68
C ASN A 455 -9.52 28.58 0.54
N GLY A 456 -8.78 27.47 0.70
CA GLY A 456 -9.02 26.47 1.73
C GLY A 456 -10.21 25.54 1.44
N ASP A 457 -10.64 25.46 0.18
CA ASP A 457 -11.63 24.47 -0.27
C ASP A 457 -10.93 23.12 -0.47
N VAL A 458 -11.45 22.06 0.17
CA VAL A 458 -10.85 20.72 0.14
C VAL A 458 -11.68 19.80 -0.73
N THR A 459 -11.01 19.02 -1.59
CA THR A 459 -11.63 18.00 -2.44
C THR A 459 -11.00 16.64 -2.16
N VAL A 460 -11.84 15.61 -1.98
CA VAL A 460 -11.41 14.20 -1.84
C VAL A 460 -11.87 13.39 -3.05
N PHE A 461 -10.97 12.60 -3.62
CA PHE A 461 -11.18 11.84 -4.86
C PHE A 461 -11.08 10.34 -4.59
N PHE A 462 -12.21 9.64 -4.58
CA PHE A 462 -12.27 8.18 -4.44
C PHE A 462 -12.12 7.51 -5.80
N GLY A 463 -11.50 6.33 -5.85
CA GLY A 463 -11.33 5.59 -7.09
C GLY A 463 -10.33 4.45 -6.98
N LEU A 464 -10.44 3.46 -7.88
CA LEU A 464 -9.47 2.38 -7.99
C LEU A 464 -8.24 2.82 -8.81
N SER A 465 -7.24 1.95 -8.96
CA SER A 465 -6.12 2.21 -9.89
C SER A 465 -6.65 2.42 -11.33
N GLY A 466 -6.00 3.30 -12.11
CA GLY A 466 -6.40 3.63 -13.49
C GLY A 466 -7.61 4.57 -13.64
N THR A 467 -8.36 4.85 -12.57
CA THR A 467 -9.51 5.80 -12.57
C THR A 467 -9.11 7.28 -12.54
N GLY A 468 -7.81 7.59 -12.50
CA GLY A 468 -7.30 8.96 -12.55
C GLY A 468 -7.08 9.66 -11.20
N LYS A 469 -7.27 8.99 -10.04
CA LYS A 469 -7.05 9.57 -8.69
C LYS A 469 -5.86 10.54 -8.63
N THR A 470 -4.66 10.00 -8.88
CA THR A 470 -3.38 10.71 -8.75
C THR A 470 -3.29 11.87 -9.75
N THR A 471 -3.57 11.62 -11.02
CA THR A 471 -3.53 12.59 -12.14
C THR A 471 -4.53 13.75 -11.97
N LEU A 472 -5.62 13.54 -11.24
CA LEU A 472 -6.65 14.55 -10.99
C LEU A 472 -6.45 15.28 -9.64
N SER A 473 -5.81 14.65 -8.64
CA SER A 473 -5.35 15.36 -7.44
C SER A 473 -4.07 16.16 -7.65
N ALA A 474 -3.22 15.74 -8.60
CA ALA A 474 -2.13 16.52 -9.16
C ALA A 474 -2.70 17.63 -10.07
N ASP A 475 -3.18 18.68 -9.43
CA ASP A 475 -3.60 19.94 -10.03
C ASP A 475 -2.60 21.02 -9.58
N PRO A 476 -1.84 21.65 -10.48
CA PRO A 476 -0.85 22.67 -10.11
C PRO A 476 -1.46 23.92 -9.46
N LYS A 477 -2.79 24.09 -9.50
CA LYS A 477 -3.52 25.16 -8.81
C LYS A 477 -3.84 24.83 -7.33
N ARG A 478 -3.52 23.62 -6.86
CA ARG A 478 -3.99 23.07 -5.57
C ARG A 478 -2.85 22.39 -4.83
N ALA A 479 -2.84 22.51 -3.51
CA ALA A 479 -1.85 21.86 -2.66
C ALA A 479 -2.24 20.39 -2.41
N LEU A 480 -1.37 19.45 -2.77
CA LEU A 480 -1.60 18.01 -2.58
C LEU A 480 -1.49 17.65 -1.10
N ILE A 481 -2.54 17.04 -0.53
CA ILE A 481 -2.51 16.49 0.83
C ILE A 481 -1.97 15.04 0.78
N GLY A 482 -2.38 14.25 -0.21
CA GLY A 482 -1.87 12.89 -0.46
C GLY A 482 -2.51 12.22 -1.68
N ASP A 483 -1.96 11.09 -2.13
CA ASP A 483 -2.37 10.40 -3.37
C ASP A 483 -3.33 9.21 -3.19
N ASP A 484 -3.45 8.60 -2.00
CA ASP A 484 -4.13 7.30 -1.86
C ASP A 484 -4.86 7.06 -0.53
N GLU A 485 -4.39 7.56 0.62
CA GLU A 485 -4.88 7.15 1.96
C GLU A 485 -5.06 8.32 2.94
N HIS A 486 -6.29 8.52 3.44
CA HIS A 486 -6.64 9.68 4.29
C HIS A 486 -7.58 9.33 5.45
N CYS A 487 -7.69 10.22 6.42
CA CYS A 487 -8.71 10.22 7.47
C CYS A 487 -9.43 11.57 7.55
N TRP A 488 -10.76 11.55 7.70
CA TRP A 488 -11.61 12.72 7.98
C TRP A 488 -12.04 12.71 9.44
N THR A 489 -11.64 13.75 10.17
CA THR A 489 -11.78 13.92 11.62
C THR A 489 -12.92 14.88 11.99
N ASP A 490 -13.00 15.22 13.27
CA ASP A 490 -13.73 16.36 13.85
C ASP A 490 -13.25 17.73 13.35
N LYS A 491 -11.99 17.86 12.87
CA LYS A 491 -11.39 19.15 12.48
C LYS A 491 -11.12 19.32 10.98
N GLY A 492 -11.02 18.23 10.22
CA GLY A 492 -10.62 18.31 8.82
C GLY A 492 -10.09 16.98 8.28
N VAL A 493 -9.08 17.03 7.42
CA VAL A 493 -8.50 15.83 6.77
C VAL A 493 -6.99 15.76 6.97
N PHE A 494 -6.48 14.56 7.23
CA PHE A 494 -5.05 14.26 7.27
C PHE A 494 -4.70 13.07 6.36
N ASN A 495 -3.51 13.11 5.73
CA ASN A 495 -2.92 11.99 5.01
C ASN A 495 -2.40 10.93 6.01
N ILE A 496 -2.51 9.65 5.67
CA ILE A 496 -1.95 8.56 6.49
C ILE A 496 -0.43 8.40 6.25
N GLU A 497 0.08 8.86 5.10
CA GLU A 497 1.39 8.50 4.56
C GLU A 497 2.40 9.66 4.52
N GLY A 498 3.70 9.33 4.61
CA GLY A 498 4.83 10.26 4.44
C GLY A 498 5.37 10.37 3.02
N GLY A 499 4.65 9.80 2.03
CA GLY A 499 5.06 9.66 0.64
C GLY A 499 3.94 9.19 -0.28
N CYS A 500 4.23 9.04 -1.57
CA CYS A 500 3.30 8.55 -2.60
C CYS A 500 3.82 7.24 -3.21
N TYR A 501 2.92 6.39 -3.74
CA TYR A 501 3.29 5.11 -4.38
C TYR A 501 2.68 4.99 -5.79
N ALA A 502 3.09 5.92 -6.66
CA ALA A 502 2.58 6.11 -8.01
C ALA A 502 2.81 4.88 -8.92
N LYS A 503 1.94 4.71 -9.93
CA LYS A 503 2.11 3.73 -11.01
C LYS A 503 3.01 4.33 -12.10
N CYS A 504 3.91 3.55 -12.69
CA CYS A 504 4.91 4.05 -13.65
C CYS A 504 4.64 3.70 -15.12
N ILE A 505 3.74 2.75 -15.43
CA ILE A 505 3.41 2.40 -16.82
C ILE A 505 2.78 3.60 -17.55
N GLY A 506 3.37 3.96 -18.69
CA GLY A 506 2.96 5.10 -19.51
C GLY A 506 3.38 6.46 -18.97
N LEU A 507 4.21 6.53 -17.92
CA LEU A 507 4.65 7.78 -17.31
C LEU A 507 5.59 8.56 -18.24
N SER A 508 5.31 9.85 -18.43
CA SER A 508 6.22 10.76 -19.14
C SER A 508 6.14 12.19 -18.58
N ALA A 509 7.22 12.96 -18.75
CA ALA A 509 7.35 14.31 -18.20
C ALA A 509 6.29 15.29 -18.76
N GLU A 510 5.75 15.05 -19.95
CA GLU A 510 4.72 15.89 -20.58
C GLU A 510 3.31 15.58 -20.04
N LYS A 511 3.08 14.36 -19.54
CA LYS A 511 1.77 13.90 -19.03
C LYS A 511 1.63 14.24 -17.54
N GLU A 512 2.63 13.87 -16.74
CA GLU A 512 2.60 13.90 -15.27
C GLU A 512 3.97 14.36 -14.72
N PRO A 513 4.35 15.64 -14.96
CA PRO A 513 5.69 16.17 -14.66
C PRO A 513 6.10 16.03 -13.20
N ASP A 514 5.19 16.30 -12.26
CA ASP A 514 5.50 16.28 -10.82
C ASP A 514 5.90 14.87 -10.36
N ILE A 515 5.19 13.85 -10.86
CA ILE A 515 5.50 12.44 -10.59
C ILE A 515 6.84 12.07 -11.23
N PHE A 516 7.08 12.46 -12.48
CA PHE A 516 8.33 12.19 -13.18
C PHE A 516 9.54 12.83 -12.47
N ASN A 517 9.42 14.10 -12.06
CA ASN A 517 10.45 14.86 -11.35
C ASN A 517 10.64 14.40 -9.89
N ALA A 518 9.71 13.61 -9.34
CA ALA A 518 9.88 12.93 -8.06
C ALA A 518 10.74 11.66 -8.15
N ILE A 519 11.04 11.14 -9.35
CA ILE A 519 11.86 9.91 -9.53
C ILE A 519 13.36 10.28 -9.55
N LYS A 520 13.93 10.51 -8.36
CA LYS A 520 15.32 10.94 -8.15
C LYS A 520 16.00 10.12 -7.05
N PHE A 521 17.25 10.42 -6.70
CA PHE A 521 17.92 9.82 -5.55
C PHE A 521 17.06 9.95 -4.28
N GLY A 522 16.88 8.83 -3.58
CA GLY A 522 15.90 8.66 -2.49
C GLY A 522 14.62 7.92 -2.90
N SER A 523 14.26 7.92 -4.17
CA SER A 523 13.07 7.22 -4.68
C SER A 523 13.35 5.74 -4.95
N VAL A 524 12.32 4.90 -4.79
CA VAL A 524 12.36 3.46 -5.06
C VAL A 524 11.48 3.17 -6.27
N LEU A 525 12.06 2.68 -7.36
CA LEU A 525 11.33 2.11 -8.48
C LEU A 525 11.13 0.60 -8.23
N GLU A 526 9.94 0.09 -8.49
CA GLU A 526 9.60 -1.33 -8.30
C GLU A 526 9.22 -1.96 -9.64
N ASN A 527 9.91 -3.04 -10.00
CA ASN A 527 9.65 -3.88 -11.17
C ASN A 527 9.70 -3.16 -12.54
N VAL A 528 10.36 -2.01 -12.66
CA VAL A 528 10.61 -1.34 -13.96
C VAL A 528 11.77 -1.99 -14.72
N VAL A 529 11.72 -1.94 -16.05
CA VAL A 529 12.85 -2.28 -16.93
C VAL A 529 13.64 -1.01 -17.28
N PHE A 530 14.94 -1.15 -17.44
CA PHE A 530 15.84 -0.06 -17.81
C PHE A 530 16.96 -0.58 -18.72
N ASP A 531 17.46 0.26 -19.61
CA ASP A 531 18.58 -0.09 -20.48
C ASP A 531 19.88 -0.29 -19.65
N PRO A 532 20.59 -1.42 -19.78
CA PRO A 532 21.69 -1.76 -18.88
C PRO A 532 22.95 -0.88 -19.04
N ALA A 533 23.09 -0.15 -20.16
CA ALA A 533 24.24 0.69 -20.45
C ALA A 533 24.02 2.16 -20.04
N THR A 534 22.90 2.75 -20.46
CA THR A 534 22.50 4.15 -20.22
C THR A 534 21.74 4.34 -18.90
N ARG A 535 21.18 3.27 -18.34
CA ARG A 535 20.33 3.25 -17.13
C ARG A 535 19.01 4.02 -17.25
N VAL A 536 18.63 4.44 -18.45
CA VAL A 536 17.33 5.04 -18.73
C VAL A 536 16.23 3.99 -18.53
N VAL A 537 15.19 4.35 -17.78
CA VAL A 537 14.02 3.50 -17.53
C VAL A 537 13.11 3.54 -18.77
N ASP A 538 12.64 2.37 -19.20
CA ASP A 538 11.53 2.30 -20.13
C ASP A 538 10.23 2.22 -19.32
N TYR A 539 9.41 3.28 -19.43
CA TYR A 539 8.13 3.37 -18.74
C TYR A 539 6.96 2.77 -19.54
N GLU A 540 7.17 2.33 -20.78
CA GLU A 540 6.18 1.60 -21.58
C GLU A 540 6.44 0.07 -21.54
N ASP A 541 7.61 -0.39 -21.07
CA ASP A 541 7.94 -1.82 -20.87
C ASP A 541 7.17 -2.43 -19.67
N THR A 542 6.43 -3.49 -19.96
CA THR A 542 5.61 -4.25 -19.00
C THR A 542 6.03 -5.72 -18.86
N THR A 543 7.21 -6.10 -19.36
CA THR A 543 7.68 -7.51 -19.43
C THR A 543 7.81 -8.19 -18.07
N LEU A 544 8.00 -7.41 -16.99
CA LEU A 544 7.95 -7.90 -15.61
C LEU A 544 6.54 -7.82 -15.00
N THR A 545 5.79 -6.75 -15.31
CA THR A 545 4.42 -6.49 -14.83
C THR A 545 3.85 -5.24 -15.49
N GLU A 546 2.52 -5.12 -15.58
CA GLU A 546 1.87 -3.82 -15.77
C GLU A 546 1.89 -2.94 -14.50
N ASN A 547 2.05 -3.52 -13.30
CA ASN A 547 2.00 -2.82 -12.02
C ASN A 547 3.40 -2.29 -11.63
N THR A 548 4.10 -1.65 -12.56
CA THR A 548 5.34 -0.92 -12.28
C THR A 548 5.06 0.27 -11.37
N ARG A 549 5.97 0.60 -10.45
CA ARG A 549 5.73 1.60 -9.39
C ARG A 549 6.93 2.49 -9.11
N CYS A 550 6.66 3.66 -8.51
CA CYS A 550 7.66 4.41 -7.77
C CYS A 550 7.14 4.80 -6.38
N ALA A 551 7.95 4.63 -5.34
CA ALA A 551 7.71 5.10 -3.98
C ALA A 551 8.71 6.21 -3.63
N TYR A 552 8.19 7.40 -3.32
CA TYR A 552 8.99 8.59 -3.01
C TYR A 552 8.40 9.38 -1.84
N PRO A 553 9.23 10.07 -1.03
CA PRO A 553 8.75 10.92 0.06
C PRO A 553 7.91 12.09 -0.49
N ILE A 554 6.93 12.54 0.30
CA ILE A 554 5.93 13.52 -0.16
C ILE A 554 6.55 14.88 -0.53
N GLU A 555 7.67 15.23 0.11
CA GLU A 555 8.49 16.42 -0.14
C GLU A 555 9.21 16.41 -1.51
N TYR A 556 9.02 15.37 -2.34
CA TYR A 556 9.49 15.36 -3.73
C TYR A 556 8.45 15.87 -4.74
N ILE A 557 7.23 16.19 -4.28
CA ILE A 557 6.17 16.87 -5.03
C ILE A 557 6.13 18.33 -4.59
N ASP A 558 6.48 19.25 -5.51
CA ASP A 558 6.73 20.66 -5.17
C ASP A 558 5.47 21.40 -4.67
N ASN A 559 4.27 20.96 -5.06
CA ASN A 559 2.98 21.49 -4.56
C ASN A 559 2.38 20.67 -3.40
N ALA A 560 3.17 19.83 -2.70
CA ALA A 560 2.69 19.13 -1.52
C ALA A 560 2.43 20.09 -0.35
N LYS A 561 1.32 19.89 0.36
CA LYS A 561 1.02 20.57 1.62
C LYS A 561 1.81 19.92 2.74
N ILE A 562 2.79 20.63 3.31
CA ILE A 562 3.54 20.16 4.50
C ILE A 562 3.18 21.06 5.70
N PRO A 563 2.72 20.52 6.85
CA PRO A 563 2.34 19.13 7.07
C PRO A 563 1.11 18.72 6.24
N CYS A 564 0.98 17.42 5.95
CA CYS A 564 -0.09 16.85 5.11
C CYS A 564 -1.43 16.70 5.87
N LEU A 565 -1.89 17.79 6.48
CA LEU A 565 -3.15 17.91 7.19
C LEU A 565 -3.75 19.29 6.95
N THR A 566 -5.08 19.40 7.01
CA THR A 566 -5.78 20.69 7.01
C THR A 566 -6.92 20.71 8.02
N GLU A 567 -7.11 21.85 8.68
CA GLU A 567 -8.27 22.16 9.54
C GLU A 567 -9.47 22.68 8.71
N LYS A 568 -9.56 22.23 7.45
CA LYS A 568 -10.69 22.46 6.54
C LYS A 568 -11.37 21.13 6.23
N HIS A 569 -12.68 21.15 6.17
CA HIS A 569 -13.46 19.98 5.79
C HIS A 569 -13.68 19.95 4.27
N PRO A 570 -13.67 18.76 3.64
CA PRO A 570 -14.07 18.57 2.25
C PRO A 570 -15.39 19.28 1.91
N THR A 571 -15.32 20.21 0.96
CA THR A 571 -16.48 20.86 0.36
C THR A 571 -16.98 20.07 -0.85
N ASN A 572 -16.10 19.23 -1.43
CA ASN A 572 -16.38 18.36 -2.56
C ASN A 572 -15.87 16.93 -2.32
N ILE A 573 -16.72 15.96 -2.67
CA ILE A 573 -16.43 14.51 -2.64
C ILE A 573 -16.65 13.98 -4.05
N ILE A 574 -15.61 13.41 -4.66
CA ILE A 574 -15.67 12.94 -6.05
C ILE A 574 -15.46 11.44 -6.08
N LEU A 575 -16.45 10.70 -6.59
CA LEU A 575 -16.37 9.27 -6.86
C LEU A 575 -15.95 9.08 -8.32
N LEU A 576 -14.70 8.67 -8.56
CA LEU A 576 -14.18 8.39 -9.90
C LEU A 576 -14.61 6.98 -10.33
N THR A 577 -15.33 6.91 -11.44
CA THR A 577 -15.57 5.65 -12.18
C THR A 577 -14.87 5.68 -13.53
N CYS A 578 -14.52 4.51 -14.04
CA CYS A 578 -14.12 4.31 -15.43
C CYS A 578 -15.16 3.38 -16.07
N ASP A 579 -16.26 3.93 -16.58
CA ASP A 579 -17.28 3.13 -17.27
C ASP A 579 -16.83 2.79 -18.70
N ALA A 580 -16.48 1.53 -18.96
CA ALA A 580 -16.12 1.06 -20.30
C ALA A 580 -17.35 0.75 -21.18
N ARG A 581 -18.58 0.85 -20.65
CA ARG A 581 -19.83 0.72 -21.40
C ARG A 581 -20.30 2.05 -22.00
N GLY A 582 -19.81 3.17 -21.47
CA GLY A 582 -20.06 4.52 -21.97
C GLY A 582 -21.47 5.05 -21.70
N VAL A 583 -22.17 4.50 -20.69
CA VAL A 583 -23.57 4.84 -20.37
C VAL A 583 -23.70 5.77 -19.17
N LEU A 584 -22.71 5.83 -18.27
CA LEU A 584 -22.74 6.77 -17.14
C LEU A 584 -22.38 8.20 -17.60
N PRO A 585 -23.12 9.23 -17.16
CA PRO A 585 -22.81 10.63 -17.46
C PRO A 585 -21.36 11.02 -17.12
N PRO A 586 -20.71 11.95 -17.86
CA PRO A 586 -19.38 12.45 -17.50
C PRO A 586 -19.32 12.99 -16.09
N ILE A 587 -20.41 13.62 -15.63
CA ILE A 587 -20.58 14.15 -14.28
C ILE A 587 -22.04 14.01 -13.83
N SER A 588 -22.25 13.67 -12.57
CA SER A 588 -23.55 13.76 -11.91
C SER A 588 -23.41 14.24 -10.47
N LYS A 589 -24.39 15.02 -9.99
CA LYS A 589 -24.51 15.41 -8.58
C LYS A 589 -25.34 14.39 -7.83
N LEU A 590 -24.83 13.89 -6.71
CA LEU A 590 -25.46 12.82 -5.94
C LEU A 590 -26.24 13.38 -4.75
N THR A 591 -27.32 12.70 -4.37
CA THR A 591 -27.87 12.82 -3.00
C THR A 591 -26.97 12.08 -2.01
N THR A 592 -27.18 12.25 -0.70
CA THR A 592 -26.44 11.52 0.33
C THR A 592 -26.62 10.00 0.19
N GLU A 593 -27.83 9.55 -0.09
CA GLU A 593 -28.22 8.14 -0.24
C GLU A 593 -27.60 7.54 -1.50
N GLN A 594 -27.61 8.28 -2.62
CA GLN A 594 -26.89 7.90 -3.84
C GLN A 594 -25.38 7.85 -3.61
N THR A 595 -24.84 8.76 -2.80
CA THR A 595 -23.42 8.75 -2.46
C THR A 595 -23.06 7.49 -1.66
N MET A 596 -23.86 7.11 -0.68
CA MET A 596 -23.70 5.84 0.04
C MET A 596 -23.79 4.65 -0.91
N PHE A 597 -24.81 4.59 -1.78
CA PHE A 597 -25.02 3.49 -2.72
C PHE A 597 -23.85 3.34 -3.71
N HIS A 598 -23.41 4.43 -4.35
CA HIS A 598 -22.28 4.41 -5.29
C HIS A 598 -20.93 4.17 -4.59
N PHE A 599 -20.74 4.67 -3.35
CA PHE A 599 -19.55 4.40 -2.54
C PHE A 599 -19.46 2.91 -2.14
N ILE A 600 -20.54 2.31 -1.65
CA ILE A 600 -20.61 0.88 -1.31
C ILE A 600 -20.50 -0.01 -2.56
N SER A 601 -21.01 0.46 -3.71
CA SER A 601 -20.84 -0.25 -4.98
C SER A 601 -19.37 -0.20 -5.45
N GLY A 602 -18.71 0.96 -5.34
CA GLY A 602 -17.31 1.14 -5.73
C GLY A 602 -17.05 0.72 -7.20
N TYR A 603 -17.96 1.12 -8.09
CA TYR A 603 -17.98 0.68 -9.48
C TYR A 603 -16.89 1.33 -10.34
N THR A 604 -16.25 0.52 -11.17
CA THR A 604 -15.42 0.91 -12.32
C THR A 604 -15.35 -0.26 -13.31
N SER A 605 -14.63 -0.11 -14.42
CA SER A 605 -14.26 -1.21 -15.30
C SER A 605 -12.78 -1.55 -15.16
N LYS A 606 -12.43 -2.83 -15.26
CA LYS A 606 -11.10 -3.29 -15.69
C LYS A 606 -11.00 -3.15 -17.21
N MET A 607 -9.83 -2.82 -17.72
CA MET A 607 -9.60 -2.72 -19.16
C MET A 607 -9.00 -3.99 -19.74
N ALA A 608 -9.28 -4.25 -21.02
CA ALA A 608 -8.60 -5.30 -21.76
C ALA A 608 -7.07 -5.12 -21.68
N GLY A 609 -6.34 -6.22 -21.49
CA GLY A 609 -4.88 -6.24 -21.28
C GLY A 609 -4.45 -6.05 -19.81
N THR A 610 -5.14 -5.23 -19.03
CA THR A 610 -4.63 -4.72 -17.73
C THR A 610 -4.54 -5.74 -16.59
N GLU A 611 -5.03 -6.97 -16.79
CA GLU A 611 -4.81 -8.13 -15.92
C GLU A 611 -4.79 -9.42 -16.78
N ASP A 612 -4.02 -10.43 -16.35
CA ASP A 612 -3.92 -11.73 -17.04
C ASP A 612 -5.31 -12.34 -17.32
N GLY A 613 -5.58 -12.61 -18.61
CA GLY A 613 -6.84 -13.20 -19.07
C GLY A 613 -8.00 -12.21 -19.29
N VAL A 614 -7.84 -10.91 -19.02
CA VAL A 614 -8.88 -9.90 -19.30
C VAL A 614 -8.75 -9.44 -20.76
N THR A 615 -9.43 -10.12 -21.68
CA THR A 615 -9.43 -9.80 -23.12
C THR A 615 -10.44 -8.73 -23.53
N GLU A 616 -11.45 -8.47 -22.70
CA GLU A 616 -12.49 -7.46 -22.92
C GLU A 616 -12.70 -6.66 -21.62
N PRO A 617 -13.18 -5.39 -21.67
CA PRO A 617 -13.41 -4.59 -20.47
C PRO A 617 -14.53 -5.18 -19.59
N GLN A 618 -14.25 -5.39 -18.31
CA GLN A 618 -15.15 -6.05 -17.36
C GLN A 618 -15.59 -5.11 -16.23
N ALA A 619 -16.89 -5.08 -15.94
CA ALA A 619 -17.44 -4.38 -14.79
C ALA A 619 -16.83 -4.94 -13.49
N THR A 620 -16.34 -4.05 -12.63
CA THR A 620 -15.69 -4.37 -11.37
C THR A 620 -16.26 -3.50 -10.25
N PHE A 621 -16.60 -4.14 -9.15
CA PHE A 621 -17.15 -3.51 -7.96
C PHE A 621 -16.19 -3.76 -6.80
N SER A 622 -15.81 -2.71 -6.09
CA SER A 622 -14.87 -2.77 -4.97
C SER A 622 -15.30 -1.77 -3.90
N SER A 623 -16.16 -2.22 -2.98
CA SER A 623 -16.82 -1.39 -1.97
C SER A 623 -15.94 -0.37 -1.25
N CYS A 624 -16.51 0.81 -1.01
CA CYS A 624 -15.85 2.01 -0.49
C CYS A 624 -14.63 2.45 -1.32
N PHE A 625 -14.56 2.02 -2.59
CA PHE A 625 -13.38 2.02 -3.45
C PHE A 625 -12.15 1.32 -2.82
N ALA A 626 -12.34 0.52 -1.77
CA ALA A 626 -11.30 0.10 -0.83
C ALA A 626 -11.40 -1.38 -0.38
N GLN A 627 -12.32 -2.17 -0.95
CA GLN A 627 -12.72 -3.50 -0.47
C GLN A 627 -11.59 -4.43 0.04
N PRO A 628 -10.40 -4.55 -0.59
CA PRO A 628 -9.31 -5.39 -0.07
C PRO A 628 -8.75 -4.97 1.30
N PHE A 629 -8.98 -3.72 1.70
CA PHE A 629 -8.39 -3.06 2.88
C PHE A 629 -9.42 -2.83 4.01
N LEU A 630 -10.72 -2.82 3.69
CA LEU A 630 -11.79 -2.67 4.68
C LEU A 630 -11.70 -3.75 5.77
N ALA A 631 -11.71 -3.33 7.04
CA ALA A 631 -11.76 -4.25 8.18
C ALA A 631 -13.20 -4.48 8.65
N LEU A 632 -14.05 -3.45 8.61
CA LEU A 632 -15.44 -3.46 9.05
C LEU A 632 -16.42 -3.60 7.86
N HIS A 633 -17.72 -3.71 8.12
CA HIS A 633 -18.73 -3.80 7.06
C HIS A 633 -18.85 -2.47 6.27
N PRO A 634 -18.98 -2.47 4.93
CA PRO A 634 -19.03 -1.24 4.12
C PRO A 634 -20.02 -0.17 4.59
N MET A 635 -21.18 -0.59 5.15
CA MET A 635 -22.17 0.35 5.69
C MET A 635 -21.64 1.22 6.84
N ARG A 636 -20.68 0.75 7.65
CA ARG A 636 -20.10 1.54 8.74
C ARG A 636 -19.39 2.79 8.19
N TYR A 637 -18.57 2.62 7.16
CA TYR A 637 -17.87 3.71 6.50
C TYR A 637 -18.82 4.61 5.70
N ALA A 638 -19.82 4.01 5.03
CA ALA A 638 -20.81 4.77 4.27
C ALA A 638 -21.69 5.67 5.16
N GLN A 639 -22.10 5.19 6.34
CA GLN A 639 -22.83 6.00 7.32
C GLN A 639 -21.96 7.17 7.81
N MET A 640 -20.72 6.89 8.22
CA MET A 640 -19.80 7.95 8.67
C MET A 640 -19.52 8.99 7.57
N LEU A 641 -19.49 8.59 6.29
CA LEU A 641 -19.39 9.50 5.15
C LEU A 641 -20.67 10.35 4.98
N ALA A 642 -21.85 9.75 5.13
CA ALA A 642 -23.14 10.46 5.09
C ALA A 642 -23.29 11.46 6.23
N ASP A 643 -22.88 11.08 7.44
CA ASP A 643 -22.84 11.96 8.62
C ASP A 643 -21.98 13.19 8.33
N LYS A 644 -20.78 12.98 7.75
CA LYS A 644 -19.86 14.07 7.37
C LYS A 644 -20.34 14.93 6.20
N ILE A 645 -21.04 14.36 5.21
CA ILE A 645 -21.72 15.11 4.14
C ILE A 645 -22.77 16.04 4.75
N SER A 646 -23.57 15.54 5.70
CA SER A 646 -24.64 16.29 6.36
C SER A 646 -24.09 17.40 7.27
N GLU A 647 -23.09 17.08 8.10
CA GLU A 647 -22.43 18.00 9.04
C GLU A 647 -21.79 19.19 8.31
N HIS A 648 -21.02 18.92 7.25
CA HIS A 648 -20.21 19.92 6.56
C HIS A 648 -20.84 20.47 5.26
N LYS A 649 -22.00 19.94 4.87
CA LYS A 649 -22.75 20.31 3.65
C LYS A 649 -21.92 20.13 2.37
N ALA A 650 -21.12 19.07 2.33
CA ALA A 650 -20.27 18.74 1.19
C ALA A 650 -21.10 18.38 -0.04
N ASN A 651 -20.65 18.77 -1.23
CA ASN A 651 -21.26 18.31 -2.49
C ASN A 651 -20.62 16.98 -2.90
N ALA A 652 -21.45 15.99 -3.22
CA ALA A 652 -20.99 14.69 -3.70
C ALA A 652 -21.23 14.52 -5.21
N TRP A 653 -20.26 13.92 -5.89
CA TRP A 653 -20.15 13.88 -7.34
C TRP A 653 -19.79 12.48 -7.83
N LEU A 654 -20.40 12.02 -8.92
CA LEU A 654 -19.96 10.85 -9.68
C LEU A 654 -19.32 11.35 -10.99
N LEU A 655 -18.03 11.08 -11.20
CA LEU A 655 -17.26 11.56 -12.35
C LEU A 655 -16.81 10.38 -13.21
N ASN A 656 -17.30 10.29 -14.44
CA ASN A 656 -16.93 9.23 -15.37
C ASN A 656 -15.67 9.62 -16.17
N THR A 657 -14.57 8.94 -15.86
CA THR A 657 -13.26 9.02 -16.51
C THR A 657 -13.06 7.93 -17.58
N GLY A 658 -14.09 7.11 -17.82
CA GLY A 658 -14.15 6.05 -18.81
C GLY A 658 -14.63 6.56 -20.16
N TRP A 659 -15.55 5.83 -20.79
CA TRP A 659 -16.02 6.05 -22.14
C TRP A 659 -17.28 6.93 -22.19
N VAL A 660 -17.53 7.53 -23.35
CA VAL A 660 -18.72 8.34 -23.66
C VAL A 660 -19.21 8.06 -25.09
N GLY A 661 -20.51 8.16 -25.31
CA GLY A 661 -21.18 8.05 -26.62
C GLY A 661 -21.24 6.64 -27.24
N ALA A 662 -20.44 5.70 -26.77
CA ALA A 662 -20.55 4.26 -27.04
C ALA A 662 -19.66 3.48 -26.06
N GLY A 663 -19.82 2.16 -26.01
CA GLY A 663 -18.94 1.27 -25.25
C GLY A 663 -17.54 1.14 -25.88
N ALA A 664 -16.55 0.81 -25.07
CA ALA A 664 -15.15 0.67 -25.48
C ALA A 664 -14.94 -0.39 -26.57
N THR A 665 -15.73 -1.47 -26.57
CA THR A 665 -15.73 -2.51 -27.61
C THR A 665 -16.61 -2.17 -28.82
N THR A 666 -17.45 -1.13 -28.74
CA THR A 666 -18.41 -0.72 -29.79
C THR A 666 -18.06 0.64 -30.42
N GLY A 667 -16.76 0.99 -30.44
CA GLY A 667 -16.25 2.19 -31.11
C GLY A 667 -16.28 3.49 -30.27
N GLY A 668 -16.67 3.40 -29.00
CA GLY A 668 -16.67 4.53 -28.08
C GLY A 668 -15.27 5.08 -27.79
N LYS A 669 -15.23 6.34 -27.35
CA LYS A 669 -14.00 7.04 -27.00
C LYS A 669 -13.95 7.33 -25.51
N ARG A 670 -12.76 7.23 -24.91
CA ARG A 670 -12.53 7.68 -23.53
C ARG A 670 -12.80 9.18 -23.43
N CYS A 671 -13.44 9.62 -22.35
CA CYS A 671 -13.72 11.02 -22.06
C CYS A 671 -12.41 11.82 -22.13
N PRO A 672 -12.29 12.83 -23.01
CA PRO A 672 -11.07 13.61 -23.14
C PRO A 672 -10.70 14.32 -21.83
N LEU A 673 -9.46 14.13 -21.36
CA LEU A 673 -8.97 14.69 -20.08
C LEU A 673 -9.18 16.20 -19.94
N LYS A 674 -9.19 16.95 -21.06
CA LYS A 674 -9.53 18.38 -21.08
C LYS A 674 -10.95 18.68 -20.56
N TYR A 675 -11.92 17.82 -20.82
CA TYR A 675 -13.29 17.96 -20.32
C TYR A 675 -13.37 17.51 -18.86
N THR A 676 -12.66 16.43 -18.48
CA THR A 676 -12.55 16.03 -17.06
C THR A 676 -11.95 17.14 -16.20
N ARG A 677 -10.88 17.80 -16.64
CA ARG A 677 -10.30 18.97 -15.93
C ARG A 677 -11.25 20.19 -15.94
N ALA A 678 -11.96 20.47 -17.03
CA ALA A 678 -12.97 21.54 -17.06
C ALA A 678 -14.14 21.30 -16.09
N ILE A 679 -14.58 20.05 -15.93
CA ILE A 679 -15.58 19.66 -14.91
C ILE A 679 -15.02 19.90 -13.50
N LEU A 680 -13.77 19.52 -13.23
CA LEU A 680 -13.14 19.77 -11.92
C LEU A 680 -13.00 21.27 -11.63
N ASP A 681 -12.59 22.08 -12.60
CA ASP A 681 -12.56 23.54 -12.47
C ASP A 681 -13.94 24.11 -12.11
N ALA A 682 -15.02 23.63 -12.76
CA ALA A 682 -16.39 24.05 -12.49
C ALA A 682 -16.99 23.47 -11.18
N ILE A 683 -16.42 22.39 -10.62
CA ILE A 683 -16.70 21.90 -9.26
C ILE A 683 -16.01 22.81 -8.24
N HIS A 684 -14.73 23.11 -8.43
CA HIS A 684 -13.93 23.94 -7.52
C HIS A 684 -14.38 25.41 -7.49
N SER A 685 -14.82 25.99 -8.62
CA SER A 685 -15.43 27.32 -8.67
C SER A 685 -16.83 27.38 -8.01
N GLY A 686 -17.44 26.21 -7.75
CA GLY A 686 -18.81 26.10 -7.26
C GLY A 686 -19.85 26.59 -8.27
N GLU A 687 -19.54 26.60 -9.57
CA GLU A 687 -20.51 26.84 -10.64
C GLU A 687 -21.43 25.64 -10.81
N LEU A 688 -20.89 24.42 -10.94
CA LEU A 688 -21.69 23.20 -11.02
C LEU A 688 -22.58 23.03 -9.80
N ALA A 689 -22.11 23.40 -8.60
CA ALA A 689 -22.92 23.33 -7.38
C ALA A 689 -24.25 24.14 -7.46
N LYS A 690 -24.33 25.12 -8.36
CA LYS A 690 -25.46 26.03 -8.62
C LYS A 690 -26.15 25.81 -9.98
N ALA A 691 -25.71 24.84 -10.78
CA ALA A 691 -26.22 24.62 -12.13
C ALA A 691 -27.67 24.12 -12.16
N GLU A 692 -28.33 24.24 -13.31
CA GLU A 692 -29.57 23.50 -13.57
C GLU A 692 -29.28 22.04 -13.88
N TYR A 693 -30.12 21.16 -13.33
CA TYR A 693 -30.01 19.71 -13.47
C TYR A 693 -31.23 19.10 -14.15
N GLU A 694 -31.03 17.96 -14.79
CA GLU A 694 -32.07 17.02 -15.23
C GLU A 694 -31.86 15.65 -14.56
N VAL A 695 -32.94 14.87 -14.44
CA VAL A 695 -32.88 13.52 -13.86
C VAL A 695 -32.63 12.51 -14.97
N TYR A 696 -31.45 11.91 -14.95
CA TYR A 696 -31.08 10.81 -15.83
C TYR A 696 -31.81 9.51 -15.40
N PRO A 697 -32.64 8.89 -16.27
CA PRO A 697 -33.45 7.73 -15.93
C PRO A 697 -32.65 6.48 -15.50
N VAL A 698 -33.36 5.47 -15.00
CA VAL A 698 -32.82 4.21 -14.43
C VAL A 698 -32.00 4.45 -13.15
N PHE A 699 -30.90 5.19 -13.22
CA PHE A 699 -30.02 5.50 -12.08
C PHE A 699 -30.49 6.71 -11.25
N ASN A 700 -31.45 7.49 -11.75
CA ASN A 700 -31.99 8.70 -11.12
C ASN A 700 -30.92 9.77 -10.79
N LEU A 701 -29.84 9.80 -11.56
CA LEU A 701 -28.70 10.71 -11.34
C LEU A 701 -29.03 12.13 -11.78
N HIS A 702 -28.57 13.14 -11.04
CA HIS A 702 -28.73 14.53 -11.45
C HIS A 702 -27.58 14.94 -12.40
N VAL A 703 -27.90 15.08 -13.68
CA VAL A 703 -26.95 15.51 -14.74
C VAL A 703 -27.09 17.01 -14.98
N PRO A 704 -25.98 17.79 -15.03
CA PRO A 704 -26.06 19.23 -15.29
C PRO A 704 -26.35 19.50 -16.77
N LYS A 705 -27.26 20.43 -17.07
CA LYS A 705 -27.63 20.77 -18.47
C LYS A 705 -26.49 21.47 -19.25
N ALA A 706 -25.57 22.09 -18.52
CA ALA A 706 -24.40 22.78 -19.07
C ALA A 706 -23.23 22.73 -18.06
N CYS A 707 -22.00 22.73 -18.58
CA CYS A 707 -20.77 22.84 -17.81
C CYS A 707 -19.77 23.69 -18.61
N PRO A 708 -19.12 24.71 -18.02
CA PRO A 708 -18.08 25.48 -18.70
C PRO A 708 -17.01 24.58 -19.33
N GLY A 709 -16.60 24.89 -20.56
CA GLY A 709 -15.56 24.13 -21.28
C GLY A 709 -15.97 22.74 -21.80
N VAL A 710 -17.20 22.27 -21.56
CA VAL A 710 -17.71 20.96 -22.00
C VAL A 710 -18.90 21.13 -22.94
N PRO A 711 -18.92 20.46 -24.11
CA PRO A 711 -20.10 20.44 -24.98
C PRO A 711 -21.31 19.79 -24.29
N SER A 712 -22.47 20.46 -24.28
CA SER A 712 -23.67 20.00 -23.56
C SER A 712 -24.18 18.64 -24.06
N GLU A 713 -24.01 18.32 -25.35
CA GLU A 713 -24.38 17.04 -25.95
C GLU A 713 -23.59 15.83 -25.40
N LEU A 714 -22.47 16.07 -24.71
CA LEU A 714 -21.73 15.01 -24.02
C LEU A 714 -22.19 14.81 -22.57
N LEU A 715 -22.87 15.78 -21.95
CA LEU A 715 -23.23 15.73 -20.53
C LEU A 715 -24.31 14.66 -20.26
N ASN A 716 -25.25 14.49 -21.19
CA ASN A 716 -26.17 13.36 -21.20
C ASN A 716 -25.67 12.31 -22.23
N PRO A 717 -25.30 11.08 -21.82
CA PRO A 717 -24.82 10.06 -22.75
C PRO A 717 -25.85 9.60 -23.78
N GLU A 718 -27.15 9.82 -23.54
CA GLU A 718 -28.21 9.49 -24.49
C GLU A 718 -28.14 10.38 -25.74
N THR A 719 -27.85 11.67 -25.58
CA THR A 719 -27.80 12.64 -26.70
C THR A 719 -26.50 12.55 -27.51
N SER A 720 -25.49 11.85 -27.00
CA SER A 720 -24.24 11.54 -27.71
C SER A 720 -24.10 10.07 -28.10
N TRP A 721 -25.15 9.25 -27.95
CA TRP A 721 -25.08 7.82 -28.24
C TRP A 721 -24.97 7.51 -29.74
N THR A 722 -23.99 6.70 -30.11
CA THR A 722 -23.61 6.38 -31.51
C THR A 722 -23.37 4.89 -31.75
N ALA A 723 -23.52 4.04 -30.73
CA ALA A 723 -23.40 2.59 -30.90
C ALA A 723 -24.60 1.99 -31.65
N THR A 724 -24.41 0.81 -32.24
CA THR A 724 -25.49 0.05 -32.90
C THR A 724 -26.44 -0.66 -31.93
N THR A 725 -26.06 -0.79 -30.65
CA THR A 725 -26.93 -1.27 -29.57
C THR A 725 -27.81 -0.13 -29.05
N ALA A 726 -29.03 -0.44 -28.63
CA ALA A 726 -29.90 0.56 -27.99
C ALA A 726 -29.33 1.01 -26.64
N PHE A 727 -29.32 2.32 -26.41
CA PHE A 727 -28.82 2.91 -25.16
C PHE A 727 -29.52 2.32 -23.92
N SER A 728 -30.86 2.24 -23.97
CA SER A 728 -31.71 1.63 -22.94
C SER A 728 -31.25 0.23 -22.49
N ASP A 729 -30.81 -0.60 -23.43
CA ASP A 729 -30.41 -1.98 -23.16
C ASP A 729 -29.07 -2.01 -22.43
N GLU A 730 -28.16 -1.12 -22.79
CA GLU A 730 -26.85 -0.97 -22.17
C GLU A 730 -26.97 -0.37 -20.75
N VAL A 731 -27.85 0.61 -20.56
CA VAL A 731 -28.17 1.20 -19.25
C VAL A 731 -28.78 0.13 -18.33
N ASN A 732 -29.78 -0.62 -18.81
CA ASN A 732 -30.43 -1.68 -18.02
C ASN A 732 -29.49 -2.87 -17.73
N LYS A 733 -28.54 -3.20 -18.61
CA LYS A 733 -27.48 -4.19 -18.33
C LYS A 733 -26.59 -3.75 -17.17
N LEU A 734 -26.17 -2.47 -17.14
CA LEU A 734 -25.36 -1.97 -16.03
C LEU A 734 -26.15 -1.89 -14.72
N ALA A 735 -27.42 -1.46 -14.77
CA ALA A 735 -28.31 -1.41 -13.61
C ALA A 735 -28.48 -2.78 -12.93
N LYS A 736 -28.64 -3.86 -13.71
CA LYS A 736 -28.70 -5.24 -13.19
C LYS A 736 -27.43 -5.60 -12.44
N LEU A 737 -26.25 -5.34 -13.01
CA LEU A 737 -24.96 -5.61 -12.36
C LEU A 737 -24.77 -4.84 -11.03
N PHE A 738 -25.23 -3.58 -10.95
CA PHE A 738 -25.22 -2.82 -9.70
C PHE A 738 -26.10 -3.47 -8.63
N ASN A 739 -27.34 -3.85 -8.97
CA ASN A 739 -28.28 -4.46 -8.03
C ASN A 739 -27.83 -5.87 -7.59
N GLU A 740 -27.35 -6.69 -8.53
CA GLU A 740 -26.74 -7.99 -8.25
C GLU A 740 -25.54 -7.88 -7.30
N ASN A 741 -24.70 -6.85 -7.48
CA ASN A 741 -23.59 -6.56 -6.58
C ASN A 741 -24.05 -6.08 -5.19
N PHE A 742 -25.05 -5.19 -5.12
CA PHE A 742 -25.45 -4.54 -3.86
C PHE A 742 -26.09 -5.51 -2.85
N ASN A 743 -26.69 -6.62 -3.32
CA ASN A 743 -27.24 -7.69 -2.48
C ASN A 743 -26.27 -8.21 -1.40
N LYS A 744 -24.95 -8.06 -1.60
CA LYS A 744 -23.89 -8.48 -0.65
C LYS A 744 -23.84 -7.65 0.64
N TYR A 745 -24.53 -6.50 0.69
CA TYR A 745 -24.49 -5.52 1.79
C TYR A 745 -25.89 -5.14 2.30
N ALA A 746 -26.93 -5.78 1.73
CA ALA A 746 -28.33 -5.45 1.97
C ALA A 746 -28.87 -5.91 3.34
N ASP A 747 -28.07 -6.69 4.09
CA ASP A 747 -28.34 -7.09 5.47
C ASP A 747 -28.24 -5.93 6.48
N GLN A 748 -27.44 -4.90 6.15
CA GLN A 748 -27.23 -3.70 7.00
C GLN A 748 -27.50 -2.38 6.28
N ALA A 749 -27.83 -2.41 4.98
CA ALA A 749 -28.20 -1.21 4.25
C ALA A 749 -29.58 -0.68 4.67
N THR A 750 -29.74 0.64 4.74
CA THR A 750 -31.05 1.24 5.02
C THR A 750 -31.94 1.19 3.78
N LYS A 751 -33.26 1.34 3.96
CA LYS A 751 -34.23 1.30 2.85
C LYS A 751 -33.98 2.41 1.84
N GLU A 752 -33.50 3.55 2.32
CA GLU A 752 -33.22 4.77 1.58
C GLU A 752 -31.98 4.57 0.68
N VAL A 753 -30.92 3.92 1.19
CA VAL A 753 -29.75 3.55 0.39
C VAL A 753 -30.09 2.49 -0.66
N ILE A 754 -30.95 1.51 -0.31
CA ILE A 754 -31.44 0.50 -1.28
C ILE A 754 -32.29 1.17 -2.38
N ALA A 755 -33.17 2.11 -2.01
CA ALA A 755 -34.02 2.85 -2.94
C ALA A 755 -33.26 3.87 -3.81
N ALA A 756 -32.03 4.25 -3.43
CA ALA A 756 -31.12 5.06 -4.23
C ALA A 756 -30.38 4.25 -5.32
N GLY A 757 -30.55 2.93 -5.36
CA GLY A 757 -30.05 2.07 -6.44
C GLY A 757 -30.85 2.19 -7.74
N PRO A 758 -30.30 1.70 -8.87
CA PRO A 758 -30.93 1.86 -10.18
C PRO A 758 -32.18 0.98 -10.36
N VAL A 759 -33.25 1.59 -10.86
CA VAL A 759 -34.52 0.93 -11.18
C VAL A 759 -34.46 0.39 -12.60
N VAL A 760 -34.26 -0.92 -12.73
CA VAL A 760 -34.33 -1.63 -14.02
C VAL A 760 -35.75 -1.53 -14.59
N LEU A 761 -35.85 -1.14 -15.86
CA LEU A 761 -37.10 -1.04 -16.63
C LEU A 761 -37.42 -2.34 -17.39
#